data_AF-A0A520GH06-F1
#
_entry.id   AF-A0A520GH06-F1
#
_cell.length_a   1.000
_cell.length_b   1.000
_cell.length_c   1.000
_cell.angle_alpha   90.00
_cell.angle_beta   90.00
_cell.angle_gamma   90.00
#
_symmetry.space_group_name_H-M   'P 1'
#
loop_
_entity.id
_entity.type
_entity.pdbx_description
1 polymer ?
#
loop_
_entity_poly.entity_id
_entity_poly.type
_entity_poly.pdbx_seq_one_letter_code
_entity_poly.pdbx_strand_id
1 'polypeptide(L)'
;MNKNYRSQWSEALGAWVAVPETSRARGKVSRTAVLALCTTPLWAVLSAQAACTDATTGASANAGSSCTASATATYIGSAAQAANTGVLSASGTASTLSAATVASVQSINPALPRTTYAHAVYAAAGGTVTLGNGVSISTLGGGSRGILATGAGSRVTATGNVTVTTRGGTGAFDQAEGVAAWNGGQISIGGKLVVDAGTNGTGSDSNSVMALGAGSKVELNDVTTRNSADSSSGLRAAGGTITARTVDLTISGKNQSYSYGILSDGAGSLVTIDGGKITEKDLGIPFLQNTSNSAVRAITYGTVTVNGDLRIEAGGFGARGVYASEGGTVNLNNTDIAMTTGSQVAAGVQIGKSRAVGTGPGVVNSKGALNIAMGSSTSPAIYIEGNGSALNAAWDTSSTKVTTAGSAIVYGGSNVAANQDTVATISLNNATLATTGTNADLIVVGGRVKAGSALNLTNSTATAASKAWLLNVTDNTIYDTTLGASGYISPSDFALTAGTGTVLNGSVNTVASSRLALNLQDGATWNLKGRSGNLSETSTFTTLNVVNGATVNAFEGGVGNYTLRGTVSTGNAGALNLSDGRPGDTLTIAGNYSGNNGRLVLDTQLGNDSSPTDKLVVTGNTSGNTRVKVVNASGVGASTLNGIQVVQVGGTSAAGSFALESPVQTGAYEYFLYRGAGGVAADQNWYLLSQYVPPPPPPPPPAAPAPPAAPSPAPAPAPAPAPAPVPPPLPPAPPPQVLRPAVPGYVLGAAAVNELGMGLLGTLHKREGEQRYLAPDDGTTAPREVWGRAYAGRLTQDGARQFNMRQTLGFVQFGGDVYTRYGDGSATPSRPHERAGLTFSLGNAQADFEDRARTAAGRGSRTGELKSQMATLGGYYTRYADSGAYVDVVGQLHSVRNAYNDMYGAAATQRGVGYGLSVEVGRPWALGDSDWSAEPQAQLSYLSTRYRRFNDAISSVAALHNADLRGRLGMRLAWRDRQASGSARSSDPKASDTFYFTANLLHSFKADHGAVIGGTPVGESLARKTWAELGIGGQYQLQRTVHLYGGLQYQRSLGGSSRRGVSGEVGLRARW
;
A
#
# COMPACT_ATOMS: atom_id res chain seq x y z
N MET A 1 37.21 37.27 29.01
CA MET A 1 38.00 38.47 29.35
C MET A 1 37.72 39.54 28.30
N ASN A 2 37.19 40.69 28.71
CA ASN A 2 36.85 41.83 27.85
C ASN A 2 38.11 42.38 27.15
N LYS A 3 38.08 42.50 25.82
CA LYS A 3 39.04 43.33 25.07
C LYS A 3 38.26 44.33 24.22
N ASN A 4 38.48 45.62 24.49
CA ASN A 4 37.87 46.73 23.77
C ASN A 4 38.48 46.86 22.37
N TYR A 5 37.63 46.98 21.35
CA TYR A 5 38.00 47.30 19.97
C TYR A 5 37.32 48.60 19.56
N ARG A 6 37.96 49.41 18.71
CA ARG A 6 37.31 50.54 18.03
C ARG A 6 37.11 50.26 16.55
N SER A 7 35.98 50.70 15.99
CA SER A 7 35.72 50.63 14.56
C SER A 7 36.48 51.73 13.83
N GLN A 8 37.19 51.36 12.76
CA GLN A 8 37.87 52.29 11.86
C GLN A 8 37.47 51.96 10.41
N TRP A 9 37.11 53.00 9.65
CA TRP A 9 36.80 52.87 8.22
C TRP A 9 38.06 52.54 7.43
N SER A 10 38.04 51.48 6.62
CA SER A 10 39.13 51.09 5.73
C SER A 10 38.78 51.41 4.28
N GLU A 11 39.48 52.36 3.67
CA GLU A 11 39.27 52.74 2.26
C GLU A 11 39.64 51.61 1.29
N ALA A 12 40.53 50.68 1.67
CA ALA A 12 40.89 49.53 0.83
C ALA A 12 39.82 48.42 0.80
N LEU A 13 38.92 48.38 1.78
CA LEU A 13 37.87 47.35 1.92
C LEU A 13 36.45 47.92 1.84
N GLY A 14 36.28 49.25 1.82
CA GLY A 14 34.96 49.90 1.78
C GLY A 14 34.06 49.59 2.98
N ALA A 15 34.64 49.26 4.14
CA ALA A 15 33.89 48.84 5.34
C ALA A 15 34.56 49.28 6.65
N TRP A 16 33.78 49.31 7.74
CA TRP A 16 34.27 49.54 9.11
C TRP A 16 34.83 48.25 9.70
N VAL A 17 36.06 48.28 10.21
CA VAL A 17 36.77 47.13 10.80
C VAL A 17 37.22 47.44 12.24
N ALA A 18 37.22 46.42 13.10
CA ALA A 18 37.53 46.52 14.52
C ALA A 18 39.04 46.32 14.79
N VAL A 19 39.70 47.29 15.42
CA VAL A 19 41.17 47.26 15.67
C VAL A 19 41.48 47.33 17.18
N PRO A 20 42.42 46.51 17.71
CA PRO A 20 42.79 46.51 19.14
C PRO A 20 43.82 47.60 19.51
N GLU A 21 43.70 48.18 20.70
CA GLU A 21 44.62 49.21 21.23
C GLU A 21 45.75 48.61 22.11
N THR A 22 47.01 48.82 21.71
CA THR A 22 48.30 48.89 22.48
C THR A 22 49.46 48.57 21.51
N SER A 23 50.60 49.27 21.41
CA SER A 23 51.12 50.53 21.98
C SER A 23 52.38 50.96 21.19
N ARG A 24 52.61 52.27 21.12
CA ARG A 24 53.74 53.00 20.51
C ARG A 24 55.06 52.92 21.32
N ALA A 25 56.19 53.22 20.65
CA ALA A 25 57.33 54.02 21.14
C ALA A 25 57.99 54.72 19.92
N ARG A 26 57.94 56.05 19.67
CA ARG A 26 58.66 57.24 20.26
C ARG A 26 60.17 57.01 20.42
N GLY A 27 61.10 57.85 19.94
CA GLY A 27 61.13 59.16 19.25
C GLY A 27 62.44 59.24 18.42
N LYS A 28 62.92 60.35 17.85
CA LYS A 28 62.70 61.81 17.93
C LYS A 28 63.23 62.41 16.61
N VAL A 29 62.73 63.59 16.26
CA VAL A 29 62.90 64.28 14.97
C VAL A 29 63.91 65.44 15.08
N SER A 30 64.66 65.71 14.00
CA SER A 30 65.23 67.02 13.57
C SER A 30 66.27 66.76 12.46
N ARG A 31 66.41 67.46 11.33
CA ARG A 31 65.82 68.65 10.70
C ARG A 31 66.18 68.63 9.19
N THR A 32 65.29 69.22 8.41
CA THR A 32 65.33 69.84 7.07
C THR A 32 66.69 70.08 6.36
N ALA A 33 66.72 69.75 5.04
CA ALA A 33 66.97 70.67 3.89
C ALA A 33 67.95 70.15 2.82
N VAL A 34 67.40 70.00 1.59
CA VAL A 34 67.92 70.45 0.28
C VAL A 34 69.44 70.34 0.02
N LEU A 35 69.86 69.52 -0.96
CA LEU A 35 70.44 69.95 -2.24
C LEU A 35 70.80 68.74 -3.13
N ALA A 36 70.54 68.87 -4.43
CA ALA A 36 71.06 68.02 -5.48
C ALA A 36 72.58 68.23 -5.67
N LEU A 37 73.33 67.15 -5.95
CA LEU A 37 74.20 66.99 -7.13
C LEU A 37 75.12 65.77 -6.97
N CYS A 38 75.20 65.04 -8.09
CA CYS A 38 76.24 64.13 -8.57
C CYS A 38 77.41 63.76 -7.64
N THR A 39 77.62 62.44 -7.46
CA THR A 39 78.78 61.71 -7.99
C THR A 39 78.53 60.19 -7.92
N THR A 40 78.92 59.48 -8.98
CA THR A 40 78.90 58.02 -9.20
C THR A 40 79.74 57.24 -8.16
N PRO A 41 79.69 55.89 -8.12
CA PRO A 41 80.46 55.09 -9.09
C PRO A 41 79.65 53.89 -9.64
N LEU A 42 79.74 53.57 -10.94
CA LEU A 42 80.49 52.38 -11.44
C LEU A 42 80.80 51.42 -10.28
N TRP A 43 80.23 50.22 -10.18
CA TRP A 43 80.49 49.06 -11.04
C TRP A 43 79.23 48.19 -11.05
N ALA A 44 78.42 48.29 -12.10
CA ALA A 44 77.49 47.23 -12.47
C ALA A 44 78.10 46.55 -13.70
N VAL A 45 78.75 45.40 -13.48
CA VAL A 45 79.08 44.51 -14.57
C VAL A 45 77.74 44.07 -15.18
N LEU A 46 77.41 44.65 -16.33
CA LEU A 46 76.39 44.16 -17.23
C LEU A 46 76.72 42.69 -17.56
N SER A 47 75.92 41.76 -17.09
CA SER A 47 75.56 40.61 -17.89
C SER A 47 74.18 40.89 -18.47
N ALA A 48 74.14 41.38 -19.70
CA ALA A 48 72.91 41.32 -20.49
C ALA A 48 72.58 39.84 -20.68
N GLN A 49 71.67 39.29 -19.86
CA GLN A 49 71.03 38.03 -20.22
C GLN A 49 70.31 38.27 -21.54
N ALA A 50 70.68 37.49 -22.57
CA ALA A 50 70.03 37.59 -23.86
C ALA A 50 68.52 37.38 -23.67
N ALA A 51 67.70 38.25 -24.27
CA ALA A 51 66.24 38.18 -24.18
C ALA A 51 65.70 36.83 -24.70
N CYS A 52 66.42 36.21 -25.63
CA CYS A 52 66.27 34.79 -26.01
C CYS A 52 67.60 34.06 -25.79
N THR A 53 67.55 32.90 -25.15
CA THR A 53 68.68 31.97 -25.11
C THR A 53 68.22 30.62 -25.65
N ASP A 54 69.05 29.97 -26.47
CA ASP A 54 68.80 28.62 -26.95
C ASP A 54 70.13 27.86 -27.03
N ALA A 55 70.30 26.87 -26.16
CA ALA A 55 71.46 26.01 -26.08
C ALA A 55 71.03 24.56 -25.86
N THR A 56 71.90 23.58 -26.13
CA THR A 56 71.61 22.17 -25.86
C THR A 56 71.25 21.87 -24.39
N THR A 57 71.60 22.79 -23.48
CA THR A 57 71.31 22.74 -22.05
C THR A 57 70.01 23.44 -21.62
N GLY A 58 69.34 24.17 -22.53
CA GLY A 58 68.04 24.80 -22.29
C GLY A 58 67.73 25.97 -23.24
N ALA A 59 66.44 26.32 -23.32
CA ALA A 59 65.94 27.50 -24.02
C ALA A 59 65.14 28.40 -23.07
N SER A 60 65.32 29.73 -23.16
CA SER A 60 64.59 30.68 -22.32
C SER A 60 64.16 31.95 -23.07
N ALA A 61 62.97 32.45 -22.72
CA ALA A 61 62.42 33.74 -23.17
C ALA A 61 62.22 34.65 -21.94
N ASN A 62 62.91 35.78 -21.90
CA ASN A 62 62.86 36.73 -20.78
C ASN A 62 62.59 38.16 -21.25
N ALA A 63 62.10 39.01 -20.33
CA ALA A 63 61.92 40.45 -20.56
C ALA A 63 61.00 40.83 -21.74
N GLY A 64 59.90 40.08 -21.94
CA GLY A 64 58.89 40.38 -22.97
C GLY A 64 59.24 39.90 -24.38
N SER A 65 60.21 38.99 -24.50
CA SER A 65 60.67 38.45 -25.79
C SER A 65 59.82 37.29 -26.32
N SER A 66 59.80 37.12 -27.64
CA SER A 66 59.22 35.93 -28.29
C SER A 66 60.31 35.10 -28.95
N CYS A 67 60.51 33.88 -28.46
CA CYS A 67 61.58 32.97 -28.85
C CYS A 67 61.02 31.63 -29.35
N THR A 68 61.74 30.98 -30.25
CA THR A 68 61.44 29.61 -30.72
C THR A 68 62.64 28.72 -30.38
N ALA A 69 62.40 27.60 -29.69
CA ALA A 69 63.44 26.62 -29.38
C ALA A 69 63.81 25.82 -30.64
N SER A 70 65.11 25.53 -30.81
CA SER A 70 65.65 24.76 -31.92
C SER A 70 65.04 23.35 -32.01
N ALA A 71 64.96 22.84 -33.24
CA ALA A 71 64.57 21.45 -33.54
C ALA A 71 65.70 20.47 -33.15
N THR A 72 65.89 20.23 -31.85
CA THR A 72 66.83 19.25 -31.31
C THR A 72 66.11 17.99 -30.81
N ALA A 73 66.81 16.85 -30.84
CA ALA A 73 66.27 15.58 -30.36
C ALA A 73 66.00 15.58 -28.83
N THR A 74 66.85 16.26 -28.04
CA THR A 74 66.75 16.31 -26.57
C THR A 74 67.45 17.55 -25.98
N TYR A 75 66.77 18.29 -25.10
CA TYR A 75 67.40 19.27 -24.20
C TYR A 75 67.75 18.60 -22.87
N ILE A 76 68.98 18.76 -22.37
CA ILE A 76 69.43 18.17 -21.09
C ILE A 76 70.01 19.26 -20.18
N GLY A 77 69.31 19.59 -19.10
CA GLY A 77 69.79 20.52 -18.08
C GLY A 77 70.39 19.82 -16.86
N SER A 78 71.54 20.32 -16.38
CA SER A 78 72.14 19.99 -15.08
C SER A 78 72.20 21.23 -14.17
N ALA A 79 72.34 21.02 -12.86
CA ALA A 79 72.10 21.96 -11.74
C ALA A 79 73.01 23.23 -11.64
N ALA A 80 73.33 23.90 -12.74
CA ALA A 80 73.85 25.28 -12.74
C ALA A 80 72.79 26.32 -13.17
N GLN A 81 71.53 25.91 -13.28
CA GLN A 81 70.40 26.79 -13.51
C GLN A 81 69.96 27.42 -12.19
N ALA A 82 69.96 28.75 -12.13
CA ALA A 82 69.63 29.51 -10.93
C ALA A 82 68.29 29.04 -10.34
N ALA A 83 68.16 29.08 -9.00
CA ALA A 83 66.87 28.87 -8.36
C ALA A 83 65.80 29.71 -9.08
N ASN A 84 64.76 29.05 -9.62
CA ASN A 84 63.69 29.62 -10.46
C ASN A 84 63.94 29.70 -11.99
N THR A 85 64.78 28.86 -12.58
CA THR A 85 64.81 28.66 -14.05
C THR A 85 64.57 27.20 -14.45
N GLY A 86 63.91 26.97 -15.58
CA GLY A 86 63.65 25.63 -16.14
C GLY A 86 64.39 25.39 -17.45
N VAL A 87 64.56 24.12 -17.84
CA VAL A 87 65.23 23.73 -19.10
C VAL A 87 64.58 24.40 -20.31
N LEU A 88 63.25 24.45 -20.34
CA LEU A 88 62.47 25.34 -21.19
C LEU A 88 61.79 26.37 -20.27
N SER A 89 62.06 27.65 -20.46
CA SER A 89 61.47 28.68 -19.60
C SER A 89 60.98 29.94 -20.30
N ALA A 90 59.90 30.51 -19.78
CA ALA A 90 59.44 31.84 -20.16
C ALA A 90 59.11 32.64 -18.90
N SER A 91 59.79 33.77 -18.70
CA SER A 91 59.61 34.62 -17.52
C SER A 91 59.41 36.09 -17.89
N GLY A 92 58.38 36.71 -17.31
CA GLY A 92 58.03 38.11 -17.53
C GLY A 92 56.81 38.30 -18.45
N THR A 93 56.15 39.45 -18.30
CA THR A 93 54.94 39.79 -19.04
C THR A 93 55.22 39.82 -20.54
N ALA A 94 54.39 39.15 -21.33
CA ALA A 94 54.53 38.99 -22.78
C ALA A 94 55.74 38.17 -23.27
N SER A 95 56.52 37.55 -22.37
CA SER A 95 57.56 36.60 -22.78
C SER A 95 56.92 35.31 -23.29
N THR A 96 57.28 34.85 -24.50
CA THR A 96 56.73 33.63 -25.11
C THR A 96 57.84 32.72 -25.63
N LEU A 97 57.86 31.45 -25.22
CA LEU A 97 58.74 30.41 -25.76
C LEU A 97 57.92 29.36 -26.53
N SER A 98 58.15 29.25 -27.84
CA SER A 98 57.59 28.19 -28.68
C SER A 98 58.57 27.02 -28.77
N ALA A 99 58.18 25.86 -28.24
CA ALA A 99 58.90 24.59 -28.26
C ALA A 99 58.13 23.52 -29.07
N ALA A 100 57.49 23.93 -30.16
CA ALA A 100 56.61 23.08 -30.97
C ALA A 100 57.32 21.87 -31.62
N THR A 101 58.63 21.97 -31.87
CA THR A 101 59.44 20.93 -32.52
C THR A 101 60.30 20.12 -31.55
N VAL A 102 60.21 20.36 -30.24
CA VAL A 102 61.05 19.71 -29.24
C VAL A 102 60.52 18.30 -28.93
N ALA A 103 61.35 17.27 -29.12
CA ALA A 103 60.93 15.88 -28.87
C ALA A 103 61.09 15.46 -27.40
N SER A 104 62.14 15.90 -26.70
CA SER A 104 62.36 15.55 -25.30
C SER A 104 63.10 16.59 -24.47
N VAL A 105 62.79 16.65 -23.17
CA VAL A 105 63.36 17.59 -22.19
C VAL A 105 63.73 16.81 -20.93
N GLN A 106 64.98 16.90 -20.49
CA GLN A 106 65.47 16.24 -19.29
C GLN A 106 66.08 17.25 -18.31
N SER A 107 65.63 17.24 -17.06
CA SER A 107 66.21 18.03 -15.96
C SER A 107 66.71 17.09 -14.87
N ILE A 108 68.01 17.16 -14.54
CA ILE A 108 68.63 16.30 -13.53
C ILE A 108 69.25 17.17 -12.42
N ASN A 109 68.80 16.97 -11.18
CA ASN A 109 69.40 17.56 -9.99
C ASN A 109 69.79 16.48 -8.96
N PRO A 110 71.06 16.05 -8.92
CA PRO A 110 71.53 15.04 -7.96
C PRO A 110 71.86 15.62 -6.56
N ALA A 111 71.82 16.94 -6.36
CA ALA A 111 72.32 17.58 -5.14
C ALA A 111 71.25 17.76 -4.05
N LEU A 112 71.62 17.39 -2.81
CA LEU A 112 70.90 17.64 -1.56
C LEU A 112 71.51 18.91 -0.93
N PRO A 113 70.84 20.07 -0.97
CA PRO A 113 69.79 20.37 0.00
C PRO A 113 68.50 20.97 -0.60
N ARG A 114 67.45 21.02 0.24
CA ARG A 114 66.06 21.44 -0.01
C ARG A 114 65.79 22.80 -0.71
N THR A 115 66.82 23.55 -1.11
CA THR A 115 66.67 24.93 -1.60
C THR A 115 66.68 25.06 -3.13
N THR A 116 66.96 23.98 -3.88
CA THR A 116 67.07 24.02 -5.33
C THR A 116 66.07 23.07 -5.98
N TYR A 117 65.04 23.61 -6.63
CA TYR A 117 64.03 22.84 -7.36
C TYR A 117 64.48 22.55 -8.79
N ALA A 118 64.24 21.32 -9.27
CA ALA A 118 64.48 20.97 -10.68
C ALA A 118 63.20 21.22 -11.49
N HIS A 119 63.26 22.08 -12.50
CA HIS A 119 62.14 22.33 -13.42
C HIS A 119 62.54 21.95 -14.85
N ALA A 120 61.72 21.14 -15.54
CA ALA A 120 61.92 20.92 -16.98
C ALA A 120 61.25 22.03 -17.79
N VAL A 121 59.95 22.28 -17.59
CA VAL A 121 59.21 23.36 -18.25
C VAL A 121 58.72 24.35 -17.20
N TYR A 122 59.06 25.64 -17.34
CA TYR A 122 58.81 26.66 -16.33
C TYR A 122 58.27 27.97 -16.94
N ALA A 123 57.02 28.32 -16.64
CA ALA A 123 56.42 29.60 -16.98
C ALA A 123 56.19 30.45 -15.72
N ALA A 124 56.70 31.67 -15.68
CA ALA A 124 56.59 32.55 -14.51
C ALA A 124 56.36 34.02 -14.87
N ALA A 125 55.87 34.80 -13.90
CA ALA A 125 55.70 36.25 -14.00
C ALA A 125 54.97 36.74 -15.28
N GLY A 126 53.99 35.98 -15.79
CA GLY A 126 53.24 36.33 -17.00
C GLY A 126 53.78 35.73 -18.30
N GLY A 127 54.80 34.86 -18.23
CA GLY A 127 55.40 34.21 -19.40
C GLY A 127 54.58 33.04 -19.93
N THR A 128 54.72 32.72 -21.22
CA THR A 128 54.01 31.61 -21.89
C THR A 128 54.99 30.63 -22.52
N VAL A 129 54.83 29.34 -22.26
CA VAL A 129 55.55 28.26 -22.97
C VAL A 129 54.56 27.42 -23.77
N THR A 130 54.84 27.18 -25.06
CA THR A 130 54.02 26.33 -25.93
C THR A 130 54.79 25.09 -26.34
N LEU A 131 54.29 23.90 -26.01
CA LEU A 131 54.87 22.60 -26.32
C LEU A 131 54.24 21.97 -27.57
N GLY A 132 55.04 21.17 -28.29
CA GLY A 132 54.62 20.40 -29.45
C GLY A 132 53.80 19.14 -29.13
N ASN A 133 53.66 18.28 -30.15
CA ASN A 133 53.06 16.95 -30.01
C ASN A 133 54.14 15.89 -29.75
N GLY A 134 53.90 14.98 -28.80
CA GLY A 134 54.78 13.85 -28.51
C GLY A 134 55.97 14.19 -27.61
N VAL A 135 55.91 15.29 -26.86
CA VAL A 135 57.02 15.73 -26.00
C VAL A 135 57.19 14.80 -24.81
N SER A 136 58.40 14.29 -24.59
CA SER A 136 58.77 13.49 -23.42
C SER A 136 59.57 14.33 -22.43
N ILE A 137 59.04 14.52 -21.22
CA ILE A 137 59.63 15.33 -20.16
C ILE A 137 60.06 14.42 -19.02
N SER A 138 61.33 14.50 -18.62
CA SER A 138 61.87 13.74 -17.49
C SER A 138 62.53 14.67 -16.48
N THR A 139 62.12 14.58 -15.22
CA THR A 139 62.72 15.34 -14.12
C THR A 139 63.10 14.43 -12.98
N LEU A 140 64.36 14.52 -12.55
CA LEU A 140 64.95 13.68 -11.52
C LEU A 140 65.65 14.54 -10.48
N GLY A 141 65.33 14.35 -9.20
CA GLY A 141 66.00 15.05 -8.09
C GLY A 141 65.03 15.61 -7.05
N GLY A 142 65.60 16.21 -6.00
CA GLY A 142 64.82 16.83 -4.93
C GLY A 142 63.98 18.01 -5.44
N GLY A 143 62.73 18.10 -5.00
CA GLY A 143 61.79 19.15 -5.41
C GLY A 143 61.53 19.19 -6.93
N SER A 144 61.51 18.04 -7.59
CA SER A 144 61.38 17.95 -9.04
C SER A 144 59.97 18.29 -9.52
N ARG A 145 59.88 19.14 -10.56
CA ARG A 145 58.64 19.47 -11.25
C ARG A 145 58.80 19.32 -12.75
N GLY A 146 57.95 18.50 -13.38
CA GLY A 146 57.93 18.33 -14.83
C GLY A 146 57.55 19.61 -15.56
N ILE A 147 56.31 20.07 -15.33
CA ILE A 147 55.77 21.31 -15.89
C ILE A 147 55.28 22.18 -14.73
N LEU A 148 55.75 23.42 -14.65
CA LEU A 148 55.29 24.40 -13.68
C LEU A 148 54.89 25.72 -14.37
N ALA A 149 53.66 26.18 -14.13
CA ALA A 149 53.22 27.54 -14.41
C ALA A 149 52.92 28.25 -13.08
N THR A 150 53.61 29.35 -12.77
CA THR A 150 53.46 30.05 -11.49
C THR A 150 53.25 31.55 -11.64
N GLY A 151 52.31 32.12 -10.89
CA GLY A 151 51.96 33.54 -10.92
C GLY A 151 50.90 33.88 -11.98
N ALA A 152 50.16 34.96 -11.72
CA ALA A 152 49.10 35.44 -12.60
C ALA A 152 49.61 35.72 -14.03
N GLY A 153 48.88 35.22 -15.03
CA GLY A 153 49.20 35.38 -16.45
C GLY A 153 50.23 34.39 -16.99
N SER A 154 50.89 33.60 -16.15
CA SER A 154 51.83 32.56 -16.60
C SER A 154 51.10 31.38 -17.22
N ARG A 155 51.55 30.90 -18.38
CA ARG A 155 50.87 29.87 -19.17
C ARG A 155 51.80 28.78 -19.68
N VAL A 156 51.37 27.53 -19.60
CA VAL A 156 51.94 26.44 -20.41
C VAL A 156 50.84 25.81 -21.25
N THR A 157 51.03 25.76 -22.57
CA THR A 157 50.07 25.17 -23.51
C THR A 157 50.70 24.04 -24.31
N ALA A 158 49.96 22.98 -24.58
CA ALA A 158 50.37 21.91 -25.48
C ALA A 158 49.17 21.48 -26.34
N THR A 159 49.35 21.41 -27.65
CA THR A 159 48.27 21.01 -28.58
C THR A 159 48.21 19.50 -28.82
N GLY A 160 49.30 18.78 -28.55
CA GLY A 160 49.39 17.32 -28.74
C GLY A 160 49.67 16.54 -27.46
N ASN A 161 50.13 15.29 -27.61
CA ASN A 161 50.39 14.38 -26.50
C ASN A 161 51.64 14.79 -25.71
N VAL A 162 51.61 14.63 -24.39
CA VAL A 162 52.73 14.94 -23.49
C VAL A 162 52.94 13.79 -22.52
N THR A 163 54.18 13.33 -22.38
CA THR A 163 54.58 12.36 -21.35
C THR A 163 55.48 13.04 -20.34
N VAL A 164 55.17 12.90 -19.05
CA VAL A 164 55.93 13.48 -17.95
C VAL A 164 56.33 12.40 -16.96
N THR A 165 57.62 12.16 -16.82
CA THR A 165 58.18 11.31 -15.77
C THR A 165 58.86 12.19 -14.73
N THR A 166 58.36 12.18 -13.50
CA THR A 166 58.92 12.94 -12.38
C THR A 166 59.31 11.97 -11.27
N ARG A 167 60.56 12.07 -10.82
CA ARG A 167 61.10 11.26 -9.73
C ARG A 167 61.77 12.17 -8.72
N GLY A 168 61.15 12.28 -7.55
CA GLY A 168 61.78 12.90 -6.38
C GLY A 168 63.06 12.16 -6.00
N GLY A 169 63.90 12.82 -5.24
CA GLY A 169 65.08 12.22 -4.61
C GLY A 169 64.73 11.18 -3.53
N THR A 170 65.78 10.72 -2.85
CA THR A 170 65.72 9.68 -1.81
C THR A 170 65.65 10.24 -0.38
N GLY A 171 65.72 11.56 -0.22
CA GLY A 171 65.69 12.23 1.08
C GLY A 171 64.30 12.24 1.73
N ALA A 172 64.24 12.46 3.05
CA ALA A 172 62.98 12.55 3.78
C ALA A 172 62.20 13.86 3.46
N PHE A 173 60.88 13.72 3.31
CA PHE A 173 59.93 14.76 2.92
C PHE A 173 60.28 15.49 1.61
N ASP A 174 60.60 14.72 0.58
CA ASP A 174 60.80 15.26 -0.76
C ASP A 174 59.45 15.59 -1.44
N GLN A 175 59.49 16.41 -2.49
CA GLN A 175 58.32 16.78 -3.29
C GLN A 175 58.56 16.45 -4.77
N ALA A 176 57.55 15.83 -5.41
CA ALA A 176 57.54 15.57 -6.84
C ALA A 176 56.21 16.01 -7.47
N GLU A 177 56.26 16.81 -8.52
CA GLU A 177 55.07 17.25 -9.24
C GLU A 177 55.19 17.00 -10.75
N GLY A 178 54.24 16.28 -11.34
CA GLY A 178 54.22 16.09 -12.79
C GLY A 178 53.88 17.40 -13.51
N VAL A 179 52.67 17.88 -13.28
CA VAL A 179 52.12 19.12 -13.86
C VAL A 179 51.56 19.99 -12.74
N ALA A 180 52.04 21.22 -12.59
CA ALA A 180 51.68 22.10 -11.48
C ALA A 180 51.36 23.53 -11.95
N ALA A 181 50.17 24.03 -11.60
CA ALA A 181 49.76 25.41 -11.80
C ALA A 181 49.60 26.11 -10.45
N TRP A 182 50.38 27.15 -10.19
CA TRP A 182 50.50 27.79 -8.87
C TRP A 182 50.16 29.29 -8.92
N ASN A 183 49.48 29.79 -7.88
CA ASN A 183 49.21 31.20 -7.62
C ASN A 183 48.76 32.01 -8.87
N GLY A 184 47.78 31.50 -9.62
CA GLY A 184 47.25 32.16 -10.83
C GLY A 184 47.81 31.65 -12.16
N GLY A 185 48.74 30.68 -12.12
CA GLY A 185 49.27 30.02 -13.31
C GLY A 185 48.23 29.16 -14.02
N GLN A 186 48.39 28.99 -15.33
CA GLN A 186 47.43 28.22 -16.16
C GLN A 186 48.17 27.19 -17.02
N ILE A 187 47.68 25.95 -17.03
CA ILE A 187 48.22 24.89 -17.90
C ILE A 187 47.07 24.31 -18.72
N SER A 188 47.27 24.16 -20.03
CA SER A 188 46.29 23.54 -20.93
C SER A 188 46.97 22.53 -21.85
N ILE A 189 46.57 21.25 -21.76
CA ILE A 189 47.08 20.17 -22.62
C ILE A 189 45.90 19.57 -23.39
N GLY A 190 45.85 19.85 -24.69
CA GLY A 190 44.75 19.41 -25.57
C GLY A 190 44.83 17.94 -26.01
N GLY A 191 46.03 17.36 -26.03
CA GLY A 191 46.24 15.94 -26.31
C GLY A 191 46.21 15.06 -25.05
N LYS A 192 46.67 13.81 -25.19
CA LYS A 192 46.80 12.89 -24.06
C LYS A 192 47.97 13.28 -23.17
N LEU A 193 47.73 13.41 -21.87
CA LEU A 193 48.74 13.56 -20.84
C LEU A 193 49.00 12.20 -20.17
N VAL A 194 50.25 11.75 -20.17
CA VAL A 194 50.71 10.61 -19.36
C VAL A 194 51.67 11.12 -18.30
N VAL A 195 51.34 10.95 -17.02
CA VAL A 195 52.23 11.30 -15.91
C VAL A 195 52.64 10.05 -15.15
N ASP A 196 53.94 9.86 -14.99
CA ASP A 196 54.49 8.91 -14.05
C ASP A 196 55.28 9.69 -12.98
N ALA A 197 54.68 9.87 -11.81
CA ALA A 197 55.23 10.64 -10.70
C ALA A 197 55.56 9.72 -9.51
N GLY A 198 56.51 10.12 -8.67
CA GLY A 198 56.78 9.38 -7.44
C GLY A 198 58.04 9.81 -6.72
N THR A 199 58.18 9.32 -5.50
CA THR A 199 59.32 9.57 -4.62
C THR A 199 59.75 8.28 -3.92
N ASN A 200 61.02 8.21 -3.51
CA ASN A 200 61.57 7.03 -2.82
C ASN A 200 61.87 7.25 -1.34
N GLY A 201 61.84 8.51 -0.87
CA GLY A 201 62.09 8.86 0.53
C GLY A 201 60.84 8.81 1.41
N THR A 202 61.05 8.67 2.72
CA THR A 202 59.95 8.63 3.72
C THR A 202 59.34 10.02 3.97
N GLY A 203 58.02 10.08 4.21
CA GLY A 203 57.28 11.31 4.47
C GLY A 203 57.18 12.26 3.26
N SER A 204 57.43 11.77 2.05
CA SER A 204 57.49 12.55 0.82
C SER A 204 56.12 12.67 0.15
N ASP A 205 55.86 13.83 -0.45
CA ASP A 205 54.60 14.15 -1.14
C ASP A 205 54.79 14.12 -2.67
N SER A 206 53.80 13.62 -3.39
CA SER A 206 53.83 13.60 -4.87
C SER A 206 52.47 13.90 -5.47
N ASN A 207 52.40 14.84 -6.42
CA ASN A 207 51.17 15.15 -7.15
C ASN A 207 51.38 14.94 -8.65
N SER A 208 50.58 14.09 -9.31
CA SER A 208 50.70 13.94 -10.76
C SER A 208 50.25 15.23 -11.48
N VAL A 209 49.12 15.78 -11.04
CA VAL A 209 48.60 17.08 -11.49
C VAL A 209 48.16 17.90 -10.28
N MET A 210 48.58 19.16 -10.20
CA MET A 210 48.25 20.07 -9.10
C MET A 210 47.81 21.46 -9.59
N ALA A 211 46.75 21.99 -9.00
CA ALA A 211 46.37 23.40 -9.09
C ALA A 211 46.34 24.03 -7.69
N LEU A 212 47.33 24.86 -7.36
CA LEU A 212 47.54 25.43 -6.03
C LEU A 212 47.34 26.95 -6.03
N GLY A 213 46.56 27.48 -5.10
CA GLY A 213 46.30 28.90 -4.94
C GLY A 213 45.21 29.45 -5.87
N ALA A 214 44.64 30.59 -5.46
CA ALA A 214 43.55 31.25 -6.17
C ALA A 214 43.93 31.59 -7.62
N GLY A 215 43.01 31.32 -8.54
CA GLY A 215 43.18 31.60 -9.98
C GLY A 215 44.02 30.57 -10.75
N SER A 216 44.62 29.59 -10.07
CA SER A 216 45.37 28.52 -10.73
C SER A 216 44.44 27.56 -11.48
N LYS A 217 44.77 27.24 -12.74
CA LYS A 217 43.92 26.44 -13.61
C LYS A 217 44.71 25.38 -14.37
N VAL A 218 44.20 24.14 -14.41
CA VAL A 218 44.73 23.08 -15.26
C VAL A 218 43.60 22.48 -16.11
N GLU A 219 43.74 22.52 -17.42
CA GLU A 219 42.78 21.98 -18.39
C GLU A 219 43.42 20.84 -19.19
N LEU A 220 42.81 19.66 -19.14
CA LEU A 220 43.34 18.43 -19.70
C LEU A 220 42.26 17.73 -20.53
N ASN A 221 42.69 16.95 -21.52
CA ASN A 221 41.79 16.10 -22.29
C ASN A 221 41.77 14.67 -21.72
N ASP A 222 42.65 13.79 -22.19
CA ASP A 222 42.81 12.42 -21.66
C ASP A 222 44.01 12.34 -20.73
N VAL A 223 43.80 11.88 -19.50
CA VAL A 223 44.84 11.89 -18.45
C VAL A 223 45.07 10.49 -17.93
N THR A 224 46.28 9.97 -18.09
CA THR A 224 46.72 8.74 -17.44
C THR A 224 47.80 9.07 -16.42
N THR A 225 47.62 8.72 -15.16
CA THR A 225 48.64 8.95 -14.13
C THR A 225 49.01 7.68 -13.39
N ARG A 226 50.29 7.49 -13.12
CA ARG A 226 50.79 6.56 -12.11
C ARG A 226 51.53 7.37 -11.07
N ASN A 227 51.13 7.25 -9.81
CA ASN A 227 51.81 7.95 -8.71
C ASN A 227 52.20 6.95 -7.61
N SER A 228 53.46 7.01 -7.19
CA SER A 228 53.99 6.19 -6.10
C SER A 228 54.88 6.99 -5.16
N ALA A 229 54.31 7.44 -4.03
CA ALA A 229 55.00 8.16 -2.97
C ALA A 229 54.40 7.75 -1.61
N ASP A 230 54.90 8.32 -0.51
CA ASP A 230 54.27 8.15 0.80
C ASP A 230 52.92 8.89 0.87
N SER A 231 52.86 10.19 0.56
CA SER A 231 51.58 10.86 0.29
C SER A 231 51.46 11.15 -1.20
N SER A 232 50.38 10.73 -1.84
CA SER A 232 50.26 10.89 -3.29
C SER A 232 48.89 11.30 -3.77
N SER A 233 48.83 12.19 -4.76
CA SER A 233 47.58 12.55 -5.43
C SER A 233 47.69 12.36 -6.93
N GLY A 234 46.65 11.81 -7.56
CA GLY A 234 46.51 11.82 -9.01
C GLY A 234 46.23 13.24 -9.48
N LEU A 235 45.06 13.77 -9.11
CA LEU A 235 44.67 15.16 -9.33
C LEU A 235 44.48 15.85 -7.99
N ARG A 236 45.11 17.00 -7.77
CA ARG A 236 44.93 17.80 -6.55
C ARG A 236 44.61 19.27 -6.84
N ALA A 237 43.46 19.73 -6.40
CA ALA A 237 43.09 21.14 -6.44
C ALA A 237 43.06 21.73 -5.02
N ALA A 238 43.90 22.74 -4.80
CA ALA A 238 44.05 23.43 -3.52
C ALA A 238 43.94 24.97 -3.69
N GLY A 239 42.73 25.51 -3.66
CA GLY A 239 42.39 26.89 -4.02
C GLY A 239 42.33 27.16 -5.53
N GLY A 240 42.55 26.14 -6.36
CA GLY A 240 42.56 26.22 -7.83
C GLY A 240 41.57 25.27 -8.50
N THR A 241 41.58 25.21 -9.84
CA THR A 241 40.64 24.40 -10.62
C THR A 241 41.35 23.44 -11.57
N ILE A 242 40.91 22.17 -11.59
CA ILE A 242 41.34 21.16 -12.56
C ILE A 242 40.12 20.69 -13.36
N THR A 243 40.23 20.67 -14.68
CA THR A 243 39.23 20.06 -15.57
C THR A 243 39.91 19.03 -16.46
N ALA A 244 39.39 17.81 -16.48
CA ALA A 244 39.83 16.74 -17.37
C ALA A 244 38.62 16.09 -18.05
N ARG A 245 38.75 15.56 -19.28
CA ARG A 245 37.65 14.76 -19.86
C ARG A 245 37.69 13.34 -19.32
N THR A 246 38.65 12.54 -19.75
CA THR A 246 38.80 11.13 -19.33
C THR A 246 39.99 10.99 -18.40
N VAL A 247 39.83 10.25 -17.30
CA VAL A 247 40.93 9.95 -16.38
C VAL A 247 41.19 8.45 -16.23
N ASP A 248 42.45 8.06 -16.15
CA ASP A 248 42.91 6.73 -15.70
C ASP A 248 44.02 6.94 -14.66
N LEU A 249 43.61 6.96 -13.39
CA LEU A 249 44.47 7.33 -12.27
C LEU A 249 44.83 6.06 -11.48
N THR A 250 46.11 5.69 -11.45
CA THR A 250 46.61 4.63 -10.58
C THR A 250 47.47 5.22 -9.48
N ILE A 251 47.06 4.99 -8.24
CA ILE A 251 47.78 5.41 -7.04
C ILE A 251 48.27 4.18 -6.28
N SER A 252 49.56 4.19 -5.95
CA SER A 252 50.25 3.12 -5.21
C SER A 252 51.09 3.76 -4.10
N GLY A 253 50.43 4.19 -3.05
CA GLY A 253 51.02 4.73 -1.84
C GLY A 253 51.87 3.71 -1.09
N LYS A 254 52.94 4.22 -0.45
CA LYS A 254 53.91 3.44 0.33
C LYS A 254 53.58 3.50 1.84
N ASN A 255 54.58 3.68 2.70
CA ASN A 255 54.54 3.29 4.12
C ASN A 255 53.48 4.05 4.97
N GLN A 256 53.29 5.36 4.76
CA GLN A 256 52.46 6.25 5.63
C GLN A 256 51.33 6.96 4.85
N SER A 257 50.51 6.19 4.12
CA SER A 257 49.77 6.76 3.00
C SER A 257 48.58 7.68 3.34
N TYR A 258 48.67 8.91 2.82
CA TYR A 258 47.55 9.79 2.46
C TYR A 258 47.47 9.80 0.94
N SER A 259 46.83 8.79 0.37
CA SER A 259 46.73 8.64 -1.08
C SER A 259 45.35 9.04 -1.57
N TYR A 260 45.34 9.79 -2.67
CA TYR A 260 44.13 10.30 -3.29
C TYR A 260 44.16 10.08 -4.80
N GLY A 261 43.13 9.47 -5.37
CA GLY A 261 42.94 9.55 -6.83
C GLY A 261 42.69 11.01 -7.22
N ILE A 262 41.66 11.60 -6.62
CA ILE A 262 41.31 13.01 -6.73
C ILE A 262 41.20 13.60 -5.33
N LEU A 263 41.90 14.71 -5.09
CA LEU A 263 41.76 15.54 -3.89
C LEU A 263 41.34 16.96 -4.28
N SER A 264 40.23 17.43 -3.74
CA SER A 264 39.86 18.83 -3.73
C SER A 264 39.87 19.34 -2.29
N ASP A 265 40.87 20.13 -1.93
CA ASP A 265 41.08 20.65 -0.57
C ASP A 265 41.12 22.17 -0.52
N GLY A 266 40.23 22.82 0.23
CA GLY A 266 40.24 24.27 0.40
C GLY A 266 39.14 25.01 -0.34
N ALA A 267 38.78 26.19 0.16
CA ALA A 267 37.70 26.99 -0.40
C ALA A 267 38.06 27.45 -1.83
N GLY A 268 37.12 27.25 -2.76
CA GLY A 268 37.33 27.56 -4.18
C GLY A 268 38.03 26.47 -4.98
N SER A 269 38.45 25.37 -4.34
CA SER A 269 38.98 24.20 -5.06
C SER A 269 37.88 23.49 -5.85
N LEU A 270 38.15 23.20 -7.13
CA LEU A 270 37.25 22.43 -7.99
C LEU A 270 38.04 21.42 -8.84
N VAL A 271 37.62 20.17 -8.83
CA VAL A 271 38.02 19.18 -9.83
C VAL A 271 36.79 18.72 -10.61
N THR A 272 36.82 18.84 -11.93
CA THR A 272 35.77 18.35 -12.82
C THR A 272 36.34 17.31 -13.77
N ILE A 273 35.70 16.13 -13.81
CA ILE A 273 36.01 15.07 -14.78
C ILE A 273 34.74 14.64 -15.53
N ASP A 274 34.88 14.18 -16.78
CA ASP A 274 33.75 13.60 -17.55
C ASP A 274 33.63 12.07 -17.37
N GLY A 275 34.60 11.43 -16.72
CA GLY A 275 34.53 10.02 -16.35
C GLY A 275 35.90 9.34 -16.38
N GLY A 276 35.89 8.03 -16.22
CA GLY A 276 37.09 7.19 -16.34
C GLY A 276 37.26 6.19 -15.21
N LYS A 277 38.52 5.89 -14.89
CA LYS A 277 38.90 4.87 -13.91
C LYS A 277 39.87 5.42 -12.88
N ILE A 278 39.64 5.09 -11.61
CA ILE A 278 40.56 5.34 -10.51
C ILE A 278 40.86 4.01 -9.84
N THR A 279 42.13 3.67 -9.73
CA THR A 279 42.62 2.48 -9.04
C THR A 279 43.58 2.88 -7.93
N GLU A 280 43.23 2.52 -6.71
CA GLU A 280 44.03 2.73 -5.51
C GLU A 280 44.51 1.35 -4.99
N LYS A 281 45.83 1.14 -4.94
CA LYS A 281 46.47 -0.15 -4.66
C LYS A 281 47.25 -0.18 -3.34
N ASP A 282 47.00 0.78 -2.47
CA ASP A 282 47.81 1.02 -1.28
C ASP A 282 47.78 -0.15 -0.28
N LEU A 283 48.93 -0.42 0.34
CA LEU A 283 49.11 -1.51 1.32
C LEU A 283 48.98 -1.04 2.78
N GLY A 284 48.21 0.03 3.04
CA GLY A 284 48.20 0.82 4.28
C GLY A 284 48.59 0.10 5.59
N ILE A 285 49.43 0.75 6.42
CA ILE A 285 49.88 0.18 7.70
C ILE A 285 48.79 0.30 8.81
N PRO A 286 48.57 -0.74 9.65
CA PRO A 286 47.51 -0.74 10.66
C PRO A 286 47.67 0.22 11.86
N PHE A 287 48.89 0.76 12.10
CA PHE A 287 49.24 1.40 13.37
C PHE A 287 48.92 2.90 13.47
N LEU A 288 48.49 3.56 12.40
CA LEU A 288 48.13 5.00 12.41
C LEU A 288 46.63 5.17 12.13
N GLN A 289 45.84 5.37 13.19
CA GLN A 289 44.37 5.45 13.18
C GLN A 289 43.76 6.67 12.44
N ASN A 290 44.52 7.34 11.58
CA ASN A 290 44.10 8.58 10.90
C ASN A 290 44.53 8.65 9.42
N THR A 291 45.12 7.60 8.86
CA THR A 291 45.37 7.50 7.42
C THR A 291 44.07 7.13 6.72
N SER A 292 43.75 7.83 5.63
CA SER A 292 42.47 7.67 4.94
C SER A 292 42.69 7.88 3.46
N ASN A 293 43.04 6.77 2.86
CA ASN A 293 43.15 6.57 1.43
C ASN A 293 41.78 6.76 0.80
N SER A 294 41.70 7.51 -0.30
CA SER A 294 40.41 7.84 -0.92
C SER A 294 40.55 8.01 -2.43
N ALA A 295 39.80 7.24 -3.21
CA ALA A 295 39.79 7.42 -4.66
C ALA A 295 39.28 8.81 -5.06
N VAL A 296 38.21 9.30 -4.42
CA VAL A 296 37.70 10.67 -4.58
C VAL A 296 37.52 11.31 -3.21
N ARG A 297 38.15 12.46 -2.99
CA ARG A 297 38.07 13.20 -1.73
C ARG A 297 37.81 14.69 -1.91
N ALA A 298 36.80 15.20 -1.21
CA ALA A 298 36.48 16.62 -1.12
C ALA A 298 36.45 17.07 0.34
N ILE A 299 37.27 18.06 0.69
CA ILE A 299 37.39 18.58 2.06
C ILE A 299 37.58 20.10 2.09
N THR A 300 37.34 20.71 3.24
CA THR A 300 37.58 22.14 3.48
C THR A 300 36.91 23.01 2.42
N TYR A 301 35.61 22.76 2.15
CA TYR A 301 34.81 23.43 1.12
C TYR A 301 35.27 23.21 -0.34
N GLY A 302 36.08 22.18 -0.60
CA GLY A 302 36.42 21.76 -1.95
C GLY A 302 35.28 21.01 -2.65
N THR A 303 35.27 21.03 -3.98
CA THR A 303 34.27 20.35 -4.81
C THR A 303 34.89 19.39 -5.82
N VAL A 304 34.37 18.18 -5.91
CA VAL A 304 34.64 17.26 -7.04
C VAL A 304 33.35 17.05 -7.83
N THR A 305 33.42 17.13 -9.15
CA THR A 305 32.28 16.86 -10.04
C THR A 305 32.67 15.85 -11.11
N VAL A 306 31.86 14.80 -11.23
CA VAL A 306 32.01 13.70 -12.19
C VAL A 306 30.77 13.72 -13.09
N ASN A 307 30.93 14.13 -14.35
CA ASN A 307 29.80 14.32 -15.26
C ASN A 307 29.32 13.03 -15.92
N GLY A 308 30.20 12.06 -16.16
CA GLY A 308 29.87 10.76 -16.77
C GLY A 308 30.26 9.57 -15.90
N ASP A 309 30.58 8.46 -16.54
CA ASP A 309 30.76 7.17 -15.86
C ASP A 309 32.12 7.10 -15.16
N LEU A 310 32.13 6.76 -13.88
CA LEU A 310 33.35 6.59 -13.08
C LEU A 310 33.43 5.20 -12.46
N ARG A 311 34.52 4.50 -12.73
CA ARG A 311 34.87 3.24 -12.07
C ARG A 311 35.95 3.46 -11.02
N ILE A 312 35.68 3.05 -9.78
CA ILE A 312 36.61 3.09 -8.66
C ILE A 312 36.95 1.66 -8.24
N GLU A 313 38.24 1.37 -8.20
CA GLU A 313 38.80 0.15 -7.61
C GLU A 313 39.71 0.56 -6.45
N ALA A 314 39.21 0.47 -5.22
CA ALA A 314 39.94 0.92 -4.05
C ALA A 314 40.31 -0.26 -3.13
N GLY A 315 41.50 -0.20 -2.53
CA GLY A 315 42.02 -1.23 -1.63
C GLY A 315 43.02 -0.65 -0.64
N GLY A 316 43.34 -1.42 0.41
CA GLY A 316 44.21 -1.01 1.50
C GLY A 316 43.49 -0.71 2.81
N PHE A 317 44.27 -0.59 3.90
CA PHE A 317 43.76 -0.25 5.22
C PHE A 317 43.15 1.17 5.24
N GLY A 318 41.89 1.30 5.70
CA GLY A 318 41.19 2.59 5.79
C GLY A 318 40.74 3.19 4.45
N ALA A 319 40.73 2.39 3.37
CA ALA A 319 40.38 2.86 2.04
C ALA A 319 38.91 3.33 1.91
N ARG A 320 38.72 4.40 1.14
CA ARG A 320 37.41 4.97 0.81
C ARG A 320 37.23 5.09 -0.69
N GLY A 321 36.08 4.69 -1.21
CA GLY A 321 35.75 5.01 -2.61
C GLY A 321 35.55 6.52 -2.77
N VAL A 322 34.57 7.06 -2.05
CA VAL A 322 34.24 8.48 -2.05
C VAL A 322 34.25 9.00 -0.62
N TYR A 323 34.88 10.15 -0.40
CA TYR A 323 34.92 10.80 0.91
C TYR A 323 34.67 12.32 0.82
N ALA A 324 33.58 12.77 1.44
CA ALA A 324 33.27 14.20 1.60
C ALA A 324 33.20 14.58 3.08
N SER A 325 33.87 15.64 3.51
CA SER A 325 33.75 16.18 4.89
C SER A 325 34.16 17.65 4.94
N GLU A 326 34.06 18.30 6.10
CA GLU A 326 34.60 19.66 6.31
C GLU A 326 34.05 20.68 5.28
N GLY A 327 32.77 20.59 4.94
CA GLY A 327 32.09 21.40 3.92
C GLY A 327 32.29 20.95 2.48
N GLY A 328 33.04 19.86 2.26
CA GLY A 328 33.33 19.32 0.92
C GLY A 328 32.10 18.72 0.23
N THR A 329 32.05 18.85 -1.09
CA THR A 329 30.97 18.33 -1.95
C THR A 329 31.51 17.42 -3.05
N VAL A 330 30.88 16.26 -3.24
CA VAL A 330 31.15 15.37 -4.38
C VAL A 330 29.87 15.19 -5.19
N ASN A 331 29.90 15.56 -6.47
CA ASN A 331 28.83 15.32 -7.42
C ASN A 331 29.20 14.15 -8.33
N LEU A 332 28.38 13.12 -8.34
CA LEU A 332 28.54 11.88 -9.08
C LEU A 332 27.40 11.71 -10.09
N ASN A 333 27.72 11.12 -11.23
CA ASN A 333 26.75 10.53 -12.14
C ASN A 333 26.72 9.01 -11.94
N ASN A 334 26.90 8.20 -12.99
CA ASN A 334 27.05 6.76 -12.86
C ASN A 334 28.41 6.45 -12.23
N THR A 335 28.42 5.73 -11.12
CA THR A 335 29.63 5.42 -10.38
C THR A 335 29.59 4.00 -9.85
N ASP A 336 30.59 3.21 -10.25
CA ASP A 336 30.82 1.85 -9.77
C ASP A 336 32.00 1.86 -8.79
N ILE A 337 31.75 1.52 -7.54
CA ILE A 337 32.74 1.41 -6.48
C ILE A 337 32.96 -0.07 -6.15
N ALA A 338 34.16 -0.56 -6.43
CA ALA A 338 34.60 -1.92 -6.08
C ALA A 338 35.73 -1.84 -5.04
N MET A 339 35.44 -2.29 -3.83
CA MET A 339 36.46 -2.45 -2.78
C MET A 339 37.12 -3.83 -2.91
N THR A 340 38.45 -3.85 -3.00
CA THR A 340 39.22 -5.03 -3.42
C THR A 340 39.93 -5.78 -2.28
N THR A 341 39.98 -5.21 -1.07
CA THR A 341 40.64 -5.82 0.10
C THR A 341 39.77 -5.71 1.37
N GLY A 342 39.77 -6.75 2.22
CA GLY A 342 39.03 -6.82 3.48
C GLY A 342 39.60 -5.95 4.61
N SER A 343 39.65 -4.63 4.39
CA SER A 343 40.17 -3.67 5.36
C SER A 343 39.22 -3.47 6.55
N GLN A 344 39.79 -3.43 7.75
CA GLN A 344 39.13 -2.86 8.93
C GLN A 344 39.00 -1.34 8.73
N VAL A 345 37.84 -0.73 9.00
CA VAL A 345 37.59 0.73 8.89
C VAL A 345 37.53 1.30 7.45
N ALA A 346 37.09 0.51 6.47
CA ALA A 346 36.85 0.99 5.09
C ALA A 346 35.42 1.50 4.88
N ALA A 347 35.18 2.25 3.80
CA ALA A 347 33.81 2.57 3.36
C ALA A 347 33.75 2.75 1.84
N GLY A 348 32.68 2.30 1.19
CA GLY A 348 32.45 2.64 -0.22
C GLY A 348 32.26 4.15 -0.37
N VAL A 349 31.34 4.70 0.44
CA VAL A 349 31.09 6.14 0.56
C VAL A 349 31.15 6.54 2.03
N GLN A 350 31.99 7.51 2.36
CA GLN A 350 32.04 8.14 3.68
C GLN A 350 31.64 9.62 3.58
N ILE A 351 30.81 10.08 4.50
CA ILE A 351 30.29 11.45 4.52
C ILE A 351 30.37 12.03 5.93
N GLY A 352 30.98 13.20 6.02
CA GLY A 352 31.23 13.93 7.25
C GLY A 352 32.34 13.34 8.11
N LYS A 353 32.61 14.03 9.22
CA LYS A 353 33.67 13.70 10.17
C LYS A 353 33.34 14.23 11.57
N SER A 354 33.40 13.36 12.58
CA SER A 354 33.07 13.70 13.98
C SER A 354 34.28 13.64 14.94
N ARG A 355 35.42 14.26 14.59
CA ARG A 355 36.64 14.32 15.45
C ARG A 355 36.91 15.71 16.01
N ALA A 356 37.49 15.82 17.21
CA ALA A 356 37.82 17.10 17.87
C ALA A 356 38.61 18.10 16.99
N VAL A 357 39.36 17.62 16.00
CA VAL A 357 40.07 18.45 15.00
C VAL A 357 39.56 18.11 13.60
N GLY A 358 39.15 19.14 12.85
CA GLY A 358 38.66 19.01 11.47
C GLY A 358 37.29 18.33 11.37
N THR A 359 36.32 18.73 12.21
CA THR A 359 34.91 18.35 12.05
C THR A 359 34.25 19.14 10.93
N GLY A 360 33.30 18.52 10.24
CA GLY A 360 32.33 19.24 9.44
C GLY A 360 31.54 18.32 8.50
N PRO A 361 30.41 18.81 8.00
CA PRO A 361 29.53 18.03 7.13
C PRO A 361 30.22 17.69 5.81
N GLY A 362 29.73 16.64 5.16
CA GLY A 362 30.01 16.38 3.75
C GLY A 362 28.72 16.26 2.96
N VAL A 363 28.77 16.54 1.66
CA VAL A 363 27.64 16.31 0.76
C VAL A 363 28.09 15.43 -0.40
N VAL A 364 27.35 14.35 -0.64
CA VAL A 364 27.48 13.55 -1.85
C VAL A 364 26.15 13.60 -2.60
N ASN A 365 26.22 14.01 -3.87
CA ASN A 365 25.08 14.05 -4.79
C ASN A 365 25.30 12.99 -5.87
N SER A 366 24.50 11.94 -5.93
CA SER A 366 24.55 10.92 -7.00
C SER A 366 23.31 10.97 -7.89
N LYS A 367 23.47 11.57 -9.08
CA LYS A 367 22.38 11.76 -10.05
C LYS A 367 22.15 10.55 -10.97
N GLY A 368 23.09 9.62 -11.04
CA GLY A 368 23.01 8.40 -11.85
C GLY A 368 22.97 7.14 -11.00
N ALA A 369 23.44 6.02 -11.55
CA ALA A 369 23.58 4.76 -10.81
C ALA A 369 24.77 4.81 -9.84
N LEU A 370 24.54 4.52 -8.56
CA LEU A 370 25.58 4.33 -7.55
C LEU A 370 25.66 2.86 -7.14
N ASN A 371 26.64 2.13 -7.69
CA ASN A 371 26.85 0.73 -7.36
C ASN A 371 28.03 0.59 -6.41
N ILE A 372 27.81 -0.01 -5.24
CA ILE A 372 28.82 -0.19 -4.20
C ILE A 372 28.97 -1.68 -3.90
N ALA A 373 30.11 -2.25 -4.29
CA ALA A 373 30.51 -3.61 -4.01
C ALA A 373 31.67 -3.62 -3.01
N MET A 374 31.43 -4.09 -1.80
CA MET A 374 32.43 -4.11 -0.73
C MET A 374 33.35 -5.35 -0.76
N GLY A 375 33.14 -6.27 -1.71
CA GLY A 375 33.91 -7.51 -1.81
C GLY A 375 33.79 -8.35 -0.54
N SER A 376 34.93 -8.78 0.02
CA SER A 376 35.01 -9.51 1.30
C SER A 376 35.05 -8.61 2.54
N SER A 377 34.97 -7.28 2.38
CA SER A 377 34.98 -6.36 3.51
C SER A 377 33.69 -6.46 4.33
N THR A 378 33.84 -6.48 5.65
CA THR A 378 32.74 -6.40 6.63
C THR A 378 32.48 -4.97 7.11
N SER A 379 33.21 -3.99 6.57
CA SER A 379 33.00 -2.58 6.86
C SER A 379 31.74 -2.05 6.17
N PRO A 380 31.17 -0.91 6.61
CA PRO A 380 29.95 -0.39 6.02
C PRO A 380 30.13 0.06 4.58
N ALA A 381 29.11 -0.15 3.74
CA ALA A 381 29.15 0.35 2.36
C ALA A 381 28.98 1.88 2.32
N ILE A 382 28.04 2.42 3.10
CA ILE A 382 27.81 3.85 3.27
C ILE A 382 27.95 4.19 4.75
N TYR A 383 28.83 5.13 5.07
CA TYR A 383 29.07 5.62 6.42
C TYR A 383 28.82 7.13 6.46
N ILE A 384 27.92 7.59 7.33
CA ILE A 384 27.55 9.01 7.42
C ILE A 384 27.56 9.50 8.87
N GLU A 385 28.19 10.64 9.11
CA GLU A 385 28.25 11.27 10.43
C GLU A 385 28.36 12.80 10.36
N GLY A 386 28.22 13.47 11.50
CA GLY A 386 28.34 14.93 11.62
C GLY A 386 27.04 15.67 11.30
N ASN A 387 26.95 16.91 11.79
CA ASN A 387 25.78 17.76 11.61
C ASN A 387 25.78 18.42 10.23
N GLY A 388 24.72 18.17 9.45
CA GLY A 388 24.52 18.70 8.10
C GLY A 388 25.04 17.81 6.98
N SER A 389 25.49 16.59 7.29
CA SER A 389 25.96 15.64 6.27
C SER A 389 24.80 15.05 5.47
N ALA A 390 24.99 14.88 4.16
CA ALA A 390 23.93 14.34 3.30
C ALA A 390 24.45 13.45 2.16
N LEU A 391 23.73 12.34 1.91
CA LEU A 391 23.74 11.62 0.64
C LEU A 391 22.41 11.88 -0.07
N ASN A 392 22.46 12.66 -1.13
CA ASN A 392 21.33 12.87 -2.02
C ASN A 392 21.50 11.90 -3.20
N ALA A 393 20.57 10.96 -3.37
CA ALA A 393 20.52 10.02 -4.49
C ALA A 393 19.06 9.67 -4.82
N ALA A 394 18.19 10.68 -4.78
CA ALA A 394 16.74 10.55 -4.96
C ALA A 394 16.21 11.29 -6.20
N TRP A 395 17.05 11.48 -7.23
CA TRP A 395 16.58 11.98 -8.53
C TRP A 395 15.87 10.87 -9.31
N ASP A 396 15.09 11.26 -10.32
CA ASP A 396 14.37 10.32 -11.18
C ASP A 396 15.32 9.35 -11.92
N THR A 397 16.55 9.79 -12.19
CA THR A 397 17.61 9.01 -12.84
C THR A 397 18.50 8.24 -11.86
N SER A 398 18.34 8.45 -10.55
CA SER A 398 19.18 7.81 -9.55
C SER A 398 18.81 6.35 -9.35
N SER A 399 19.81 5.54 -9.07
CA SER A 399 19.64 4.23 -8.43
C SER A 399 20.79 3.97 -7.49
N THR A 400 20.59 3.12 -6.47
CA THR A 400 21.67 2.75 -5.54
C THR A 400 21.65 1.26 -5.31
N LYS A 401 22.74 0.57 -5.60
CA LYS A 401 22.87 -0.87 -5.34
C LYS A 401 24.01 -1.11 -4.39
N VAL A 402 23.72 -1.73 -3.25
CA VAL A 402 24.73 -2.09 -2.25
C VAL A 402 24.87 -3.61 -2.19
N THR A 403 26.11 -4.09 -2.25
CA THR A 403 26.47 -5.49 -2.01
C THR A 403 27.64 -5.54 -1.04
N THR A 404 27.38 -5.94 0.20
CA THR A 404 28.36 -5.92 1.28
C THR A 404 28.16 -7.06 2.27
N ALA A 405 29.24 -7.60 2.84
CA ALA A 405 29.14 -8.57 3.93
C ALA A 405 28.85 -7.90 5.29
N GLY A 406 29.13 -6.59 5.40
CA GLY A 406 28.82 -5.74 6.56
C GLY A 406 27.46 -5.05 6.44
N SER A 407 27.29 -3.94 7.16
CA SER A 407 26.08 -3.11 7.05
C SER A 407 26.07 -2.33 5.73
N ALA A 408 24.89 -2.17 5.14
CA ALA A 408 24.73 -1.33 3.95
C ALA A 408 24.88 0.15 4.30
N ILE A 409 24.29 0.57 5.42
CA ILE A 409 24.29 1.97 5.87
C ILE A 409 24.60 2.02 7.37
N VAL A 410 25.47 2.95 7.75
CA VAL A 410 25.73 3.27 9.16
C VAL A 410 25.64 4.79 9.37
N TYR A 411 24.79 5.19 10.31
CA TYR A 411 24.72 6.55 10.83
C TYR A 411 25.51 6.66 12.14
N GLY A 412 26.46 7.58 12.20
CA GLY A 412 27.33 7.77 13.35
C GLY A 412 28.23 6.55 13.62
N GLY A 413 28.79 6.44 14.83
CA GLY A 413 29.48 5.22 15.26
C GLY A 413 31.01 5.22 15.23
N SER A 414 31.67 6.38 15.19
CA SER A 414 33.13 6.43 15.34
C SER A 414 33.56 7.55 16.28
N ASN A 415 34.14 7.16 17.42
CA ASN A 415 34.83 7.97 18.44
C ASN A 415 33.97 8.45 19.63
N VAL A 416 34.06 7.67 20.70
CA VAL A 416 33.70 8.03 22.08
C VAL A 416 34.39 9.33 22.57
N ALA A 417 35.50 9.72 21.93
CA ALA A 417 36.36 10.81 22.38
C ALA A 417 35.94 12.23 21.94
N ALA A 418 35.01 12.40 20.97
CA ALA A 418 34.78 13.71 20.34
C ALA A 418 33.56 14.49 20.86
N ASN A 419 32.64 13.86 21.59
CA ASN A 419 31.42 14.49 22.12
C ASN A 419 30.59 15.28 21.08
N GLN A 420 30.52 14.79 19.83
CA GLN A 420 29.80 15.47 18.73
C GLN A 420 28.51 14.74 18.33
N ASP A 421 27.49 15.52 17.97
CA ASP A 421 26.19 15.01 17.53
C ASP A 421 26.15 14.84 16.01
N THR A 422 25.44 13.80 15.56
CA THR A 422 25.17 13.57 14.14
C THR A 422 23.74 13.97 13.80
N VAL A 423 23.58 14.85 12.81
CA VAL A 423 22.29 15.17 12.18
C VAL A 423 22.50 15.04 10.69
N ALA A 424 22.10 13.92 10.11
CA ALA A 424 22.44 13.58 8.73
C ALA A 424 21.29 12.90 7.98
N THR A 425 21.23 13.12 6.68
CA THR A 425 20.15 12.62 5.83
C THR A 425 20.66 11.80 4.66
N ILE A 426 20.07 10.63 4.44
CA ILE A 426 20.24 9.87 3.19
C ILE A 426 18.89 9.80 2.50
N SER A 427 18.82 10.19 1.23
CA SER A 427 17.61 10.05 0.42
C SER A 427 17.94 9.24 -0.82
N LEU A 428 17.27 8.10 -1.00
CA LEU A 428 17.51 7.17 -2.11
C LEU A 428 16.24 6.92 -2.91
N ASN A 429 16.37 6.96 -4.24
CA ASN A 429 15.37 6.48 -5.18
C ASN A 429 15.90 5.23 -5.90
N ASN A 430 15.03 4.25 -6.17
CA ASN A 430 15.38 3.02 -6.88
C ASN A 430 16.58 2.29 -6.26
N ALA A 431 16.60 2.19 -4.93
CA ALA A 431 17.68 1.54 -4.20
C ALA A 431 17.42 0.05 -3.97
N THR A 432 18.47 -0.77 -4.06
CA THR A 432 18.48 -2.17 -3.62
C THR A 432 19.54 -2.32 -2.53
N LEU A 433 19.07 -2.45 -1.29
CA LEU A 433 19.91 -2.60 -0.10
C LEU A 433 19.79 -4.04 0.42
N ALA A 434 20.90 -4.77 0.37
CA ALA A 434 21.00 -6.12 0.92
C ALA A 434 22.42 -6.38 1.42
N THR A 435 22.55 -7.29 2.39
CA THR A 435 23.84 -7.80 2.84
C THR A 435 24.06 -9.21 2.29
N THR A 436 25.31 -9.55 1.97
CA THR A 436 25.73 -10.92 1.61
C THR A 436 26.07 -11.74 2.85
N GLY A 437 26.42 -11.07 3.96
CA GLY A 437 26.60 -11.69 5.27
C GLY A 437 25.26 -12.05 5.91
N THR A 438 25.24 -13.07 6.76
CA THR A 438 24.00 -13.58 7.40
C THR A 438 23.63 -12.87 8.70
N ASN A 439 24.59 -12.19 9.35
CA ASN A 439 24.45 -11.62 10.70
C ASN A 439 24.59 -10.09 10.76
N ALA A 440 24.91 -9.43 9.65
CA ALA A 440 25.14 -7.99 9.64
C ALA A 440 23.80 -7.25 9.53
N ASP A 441 23.51 -6.37 10.50
CA ASP A 441 22.36 -5.48 10.44
C ASP A 441 22.45 -4.61 9.18
N LEU A 442 21.37 -4.52 8.42
CA LEU A 442 21.39 -3.82 7.14
C LEU A 442 21.66 -2.32 7.33
N ILE A 443 20.96 -1.72 8.30
CA ILE A 443 21.13 -0.31 8.69
C ILE A 443 21.44 -0.26 10.19
N VAL A 444 22.51 0.44 10.55
CA VAL A 444 22.86 0.69 11.96
C VAL A 444 22.84 2.19 12.23
N VAL A 445 22.22 2.56 13.34
CA VAL A 445 22.23 3.93 13.86
C VAL A 445 22.91 3.89 15.21
N GLY A 446 24.17 4.32 15.24
CA GLY A 446 24.97 4.37 16.47
C GLY A 446 24.53 5.51 17.40
N GLY A 447 25.08 5.55 18.62
CA GLY A 447 24.77 6.59 19.60
C GLY A 447 25.12 8.01 19.15
N ARG A 448 24.43 9.01 19.73
CA ARG A 448 24.52 10.45 19.43
C ARG A 448 23.98 10.90 18.06
N VAL A 449 23.16 10.08 17.41
CA VAL A 449 22.38 10.53 16.25
C VAL A 449 21.19 11.33 16.79
N LYS A 450 20.97 12.55 16.33
CA LYS A 450 19.96 13.46 16.88
C LYS A 450 18.80 13.66 15.90
N ALA A 451 17.71 14.19 16.46
CA ALA A 451 16.50 14.54 15.74
C ALA A 451 16.84 15.36 14.48
N GLY A 452 16.19 15.01 13.37
CA GLY A 452 16.51 15.51 12.04
C GLY A 452 17.34 14.53 11.20
N SER A 453 17.94 13.51 11.82
CA SER A 453 18.56 12.41 11.08
C SER A 453 17.52 11.49 10.46
N ALA A 454 17.63 11.21 9.17
CA ALA A 454 16.62 10.45 8.46
C ALA A 454 17.15 9.65 7.26
N LEU A 455 16.58 8.48 7.04
CA LEU A 455 16.66 7.73 5.79
C LEU A 455 15.32 7.81 5.05
N ASN A 456 15.33 8.34 3.83
CA ASN A 456 14.17 8.42 2.95
C ASN A 456 14.34 7.46 1.76
N LEU A 457 13.34 6.62 1.53
CA LEU A 457 13.36 5.58 0.49
C LEU A 457 12.13 5.69 -0.42
N THR A 458 12.35 5.83 -1.72
CA THR A 458 11.32 5.72 -2.77
C THR A 458 11.71 4.67 -3.80
N ASN A 459 10.74 3.91 -4.31
CA ASN A 459 10.93 2.82 -5.28
C ASN A 459 12.04 1.83 -4.88
N SER A 460 12.25 1.63 -3.57
CA SER A 460 13.44 0.96 -3.06
C SER A 460 13.12 -0.36 -2.39
N THR A 461 14.02 -1.33 -2.46
CA THR A 461 13.93 -2.58 -1.70
C THR A 461 15.05 -2.65 -0.67
N ALA A 462 14.70 -2.83 0.60
CA ALA A 462 15.65 -3.05 1.69
C ALA A 462 15.36 -4.40 2.36
N THR A 463 16.34 -5.30 2.33
CA THR A 463 16.18 -6.68 2.81
C THR A 463 17.24 -7.02 3.83
N ALA A 464 16.82 -7.27 5.06
CA ALA A 464 17.67 -7.75 6.13
C ALA A 464 18.21 -9.16 5.82
N ALA A 465 19.43 -9.43 6.26
CA ALA A 465 19.95 -10.80 6.27
C ALA A 465 19.20 -11.69 7.27
N SER A 466 19.31 -13.01 7.04
CA SER A 466 18.52 -13.99 7.77
C SER A 466 18.64 -13.89 9.28
N LYS A 467 19.77 -13.50 9.87
CA LYS A 467 19.97 -13.41 11.33
C LYS A 467 20.10 -11.98 11.85
N ALA A 468 19.77 -11.00 11.03
CA ALA A 468 20.08 -9.59 11.29
C ALA A 468 18.83 -8.72 11.35
N TRP A 469 18.98 -7.50 11.88
CA TRP A 469 17.95 -6.48 11.81
C TRP A 469 17.97 -5.76 10.47
N LEU A 470 16.78 -5.36 10.01
CA LEU A 470 16.63 -4.40 8.93
C LEU A 470 17.21 -3.04 9.34
N LEU A 471 16.92 -2.63 10.57
CA LEU A 471 17.38 -1.39 11.17
C LEU A 471 17.62 -1.62 12.66
N ASN A 472 18.81 -1.28 13.14
CA ASN A 472 19.17 -1.36 14.55
C ASN A 472 19.64 0.00 15.07
N VAL A 473 18.82 0.61 15.93
CA VAL A 473 19.10 1.89 16.60
C VAL A 473 19.61 1.61 18.01
N THR A 474 20.88 1.88 18.22
CA THR A 474 21.57 1.64 19.49
C THR A 474 21.90 2.95 20.21
N ASP A 475 22.34 2.83 21.46
CA ASP A 475 22.99 3.91 22.17
C ASP A 475 24.51 3.71 22.15
N ASN A 476 25.23 4.69 22.71
CA ASN A 476 26.65 4.56 22.96
C ASN A 476 26.96 5.01 24.38
N THR A 477 27.76 4.22 25.10
CA THR A 477 28.25 4.58 26.43
C THR A 477 29.49 5.44 26.28
N ILE A 478 29.38 6.71 26.68
CA ILE A 478 30.48 7.66 26.59
C ILE A 478 31.22 7.72 27.91
N TYR A 479 32.52 7.47 27.88
CA TYR A 479 33.42 7.75 28.99
C TYR A 479 33.95 9.17 28.86
N ASP A 480 33.37 10.11 29.61
CA ASP A 480 33.89 11.46 29.71
C ASP A 480 35.07 11.47 30.71
N THR A 481 36.28 11.63 30.19
CA THR A 481 37.52 11.66 30.97
C THR A 481 37.76 13.01 31.66
N THR A 482 36.98 14.06 31.33
CA THR A 482 37.14 15.41 31.90
C THR A 482 36.38 15.61 33.21
N LEU A 483 35.37 14.78 33.49
CA LEU A 483 34.48 14.91 34.65
C LEU A 483 34.72 13.92 35.78
N GLY A 484 35.72 13.03 35.68
CA GLY A 484 36.05 12.07 36.76
C GLY A 484 34.86 11.16 37.13
N ALA A 485 34.55 10.20 36.26
CA ALA A 485 33.64 9.05 36.43
C ALA A 485 32.11 9.26 36.26
N SER A 486 31.59 8.81 35.11
CA SER A 486 30.45 7.88 34.92
C SER A 486 30.15 7.77 33.42
N GLY A 487 29.84 6.57 32.92
CA GLY A 487 29.48 6.37 31.51
C GLY A 487 28.13 7.02 31.19
N TYR A 488 28.09 8.06 30.36
CA TYR A 488 26.84 8.67 29.91
C TYR A 488 26.29 7.91 28.71
N ILE A 489 25.08 7.36 28.84
CA ILE A 489 24.34 6.81 27.70
C ILE A 489 23.93 7.98 26.81
N SER A 490 24.40 8.01 25.57
CA SER A 490 23.95 8.98 24.58
C SER A 490 22.93 8.36 23.62
N PRO A 491 21.63 8.62 23.84
CA PRO A 491 20.59 8.05 23.00
C PRO A 491 20.60 8.65 21.60
N SER A 492 19.99 7.89 20.69
CA SER A 492 19.79 8.27 19.30
C SER A 492 18.34 8.57 18.98
N ASP A 493 18.09 9.47 18.03
CA ASP A 493 16.77 9.83 17.54
C ASP A 493 16.81 9.84 16.00
N PHE A 494 16.05 8.93 15.38
CA PHE A 494 16.15 8.62 13.96
C PHE A 494 14.79 8.38 13.32
N ALA A 495 14.65 8.78 12.05
CA ALA A 495 13.46 8.52 11.24
C ALA A 495 13.79 7.68 9.99
N LEU A 496 12.95 6.68 9.71
CA LEU A 496 12.91 5.97 8.44
C LEU A 496 11.58 6.27 7.75
N THR A 497 11.63 6.84 6.56
CA THR A 497 10.46 7.11 5.71
C THR A 497 10.51 6.25 4.46
N ALA A 498 9.52 5.37 4.29
CA ALA A 498 9.32 4.56 3.10
C ALA A 498 8.10 5.07 2.32
N GLY A 499 8.34 5.59 1.13
CA GLY A 499 7.31 6.08 0.22
C GLY A 499 6.94 5.10 -0.89
N THR A 500 6.37 5.63 -1.97
CA THR A 500 5.86 4.85 -3.11
C THR A 500 6.84 3.82 -3.63
N GLY A 501 6.35 2.61 -3.92
CA GLY A 501 7.12 1.52 -4.50
C GLY A 501 8.18 0.91 -3.58
N THR A 502 8.26 1.33 -2.31
CA THR A 502 9.26 0.83 -1.37
C THR A 502 8.80 -0.43 -0.66
N VAL A 503 9.69 -1.42 -0.58
CA VAL A 503 9.50 -2.69 0.13
C VAL A 503 10.59 -2.89 1.17
N LEU A 504 10.18 -3.05 2.43
CA LEU A 504 11.05 -3.35 3.56
C LEU A 504 10.85 -4.81 3.96
N ASN A 505 11.92 -5.58 4.12
CA ASN A 505 11.86 -6.99 4.52
C ASN A 505 12.77 -7.23 5.73
N GLY A 506 12.18 -7.53 6.89
CA GLY A 506 12.92 -7.76 8.13
C GLY A 506 12.35 -7.01 9.33
N SER A 507 12.79 -7.37 10.52
CA SER A 507 12.41 -6.70 11.77
C SER A 507 13.34 -5.55 12.13
N VAL A 508 12.90 -4.63 12.98
CA VAL A 508 13.71 -3.49 13.44
C VAL A 508 13.93 -3.52 14.94
N ASN A 509 15.01 -2.92 15.41
CA ASN A 509 15.31 -2.78 16.83
C ASN A 509 15.70 -1.35 17.21
N THR A 510 15.23 -0.91 18.38
CA THR A 510 15.57 0.34 19.05
C THR A 510 15.72 0.09 20.53
N VAL A 511 16.85 0.48 21.12
CA VAL A 511 17.06 0.44 22.58
C VAL A 511 16.15 1.43 23.29
N ALA A 512 15.74 1.15 24.53
CA ALA A 512 14.73 1.93 25.25
C ALA A 512 15.14 3.40 25.52
N SER A 513 16.44 3.70 25.55
CA SER A 513 16.99 5.05 25.67
C SER A 513 16.81 5.88 24.39
N SER A 514 16.71 5.23 23.22
CA SER A 514 16.68 5.84 21.89
C SER A 514 15.26 5.94 21.32
N ARG A 515 15.11 6.71 20.25
CA ARG A 515 13.86 6.94 19.52
C ARG A 515 13.98 6.52 18.06
N LEU A 516 12.94 5.85 17.57
CA LEU A 516 12.80 5.48 16.17
C LEU A 516 11.38 5.79 15.70
N ALA A 517 11.29 6.64 14.69
CA ALA A 517 10.05 6.89 13.95
C ALA A 517 10.07 6.15 12.61
N LEU A 518 9.09 5.28 12.40
CA LEU A 518 8.85 4.61 11.13
C LEU A 518 7.64 5.24 10.44
N ASN A 519 7.83 5.74 9.23
CA ASN A 519 6.77 6.34 8.43
C ASN A 519 6.61 5.56 7.13
N LEU A 520 5.54 4.78 7.01
CA LEU A 520 5.17 4.06 5.79
C LEU A 520 4.03 4.81 5.12
N GLN A 521 4.21 5.20 3.85
CA GLN A 521 3.25 6.00 3.12
C GLN A 521 3.14 5.60 1.65
N ASP A 522 2.07 6.02 1.01
CA ASP A 522 1.86 6.02 -0.45
C ASP A 522 2.08 4.63 -1.10
N GLY A 523 1.53 3.59 -0.46
CA GLY A 523 1.61 2.20 -0.93
C GLY A 523 2.88 1.43 -0.52
N ALA A 524 3.75 1.99 0.32
CA ALA A 524 4.92 1.28 0.85
C ALA A 524 4.52 -0.01 1.58
N THR A 525 5.34 -1.05 1.47
CA THR A 525 5.11 -2.35 2.12
C THR A 525 6.23 -2.68 3.11
N TRP A 526 5.87 -3.04 4.33
CA TRP A 526 6.80 -3.63 5.30
C TRP A 526 6.39 -5.07 5.59
N ASN A 527 7.22 -6.01 5.15
CA ASN A 527 7.09 -7.43 5.45
C ASN A 527 7.86 -7.74 6.73
N LEU A 528 7.14 -8.02 7.80
CA LEU A 528 7.74 -8.52 9.04
C LEU A 528 8.33 -9.90 8.75
N LYS A 529 9.59 -10.07 9.13
CA LYS A 529 10.30 -11.35 9.05
C LYS A 529 11.08 -11.56 10.32
N GLY A 530 10.99 -12.75 10.88
CA GLY A 530 11.77 -13.10 12.05
C GLY A 530 13.15 -13.60 11.67
N ARG A 531 14.11 -13.35 12.56
CA ARG A 531 15.49 -13.76 12.33
C ARG A 531 15.61 -15.28 12.44
N SER A 532 16.51 -15.86 11.66
CA SER A 532 16.71 -17.30 11.46
C SER A 532 15.45 -18.04 11.01
N GLY A 533 14.52 -17.38 10.31
CA GLY A 533 13.25 -17.97 9.91
C GLY A 533 12.28 -18.20 11.07
N ASN A 534 12.49 -17.51 12.20
CA ASN A 534 11.58 -17.57 13.33
C ASN A 534 10.24 -16.94 12.93
N LEU A 535 9.14 -17.66 13.16
CA LEU A 535 7.80 -17.12 12.95
C LEU A 535 7.35 -16.24 14.12
N SER A 536 8.19 -16.04 15.14
CA SER A 536 7.96 -15.06 16.21
C SER A 536 9.13 -14.11 16.35
N GLU A 537 8.88 -12.80 16.22
CA GLU A 537 9.92 -11.78 16.37
C GLU A 537 9.29 -10.48 16.90
N THR A 538 10.08 -9.72 17.65
CA THR A 538 9.68 -8.40 18.14
C THR A 538 10.42 -7.32 17.36
N SER A 539 9.67 -6.43 16.72
CA SER A 539 10.19 -5.16 16.23
C SER A 539 9.96 -4.05 17.27
N THR A 540 11.00 -3.29 17.59
CA THR A 540 10.95 -2.22 18.61
C THR A 540 11.20 -0.83 18.00
N PHE A 541 10.32 0.12 18.32
CA PHE A 541 10.36 1.50 17.83
C PHE A 541 9.55 2.43 18.76
N THR A 542 9.65 3.74 18.57
CA THR A 542 8.81 4.70 19.32
C THR A 542 7.45 4.87 18.67
N THR A 543 7.43 5.17 17.37
CA THR A 543 6.20 5.35 16.59
C THR A 543 6.28 4.66 15.24
N LEU A 544 5.19 4.01 14.85
CA LEU A 544 4.96 3.51 13.49
C LEU A 544 3.69 4.17 12.94
N ASN A 545 3.84 4.89 11.84
CA ASN A 545 2.74 5.48 11.08
C ASN A 545 2.58 4.73 9.76
N VAL A 546 1.38 4.20 9.49
CA VAL A 546 1.06 3.48 8.26
C VAL A 546 -0.08 4.20 7.57
N VAL A 547 0.20 4.93 6.50
CA VAL A 547 -0.76 5.86 5.87
C VAL A 547 -0.85 5.71 4.35
N ASN A 548 -1.90 6.28 3.75
CA ASN A 548 -2.07 6.39 2.30
C ASN A 548 -1.87 5.05 1.55
N GLY A 549 -2.56 4.00 2.00
CA GLY A 549 -2.49 2.66 1.40
C GLY A 549 -1.21 1.86 1.68
N ALA A 550 -0.27 2.37 2.50
CA ALA A 550 0.85 1.57 2.97
C ALA A 550 0.40 0.36 3.79
N THR A 551 1.19 -0.71 3.81
CA THR A 551 0.82 -1.99 4.43
C THR A 551 1.95 -2.57 5.27
N VAL A 552 1.61 -3.08 6.45
CA VAL A 552 2.47 -3.98 7.25
C VAL A 552 1.92 -5.40 7.12
N ASN A 553 2.71 -6.32 6.55
CA ASN A 553 2.38 -7.73 6.46
C ASN A 553 2.99 -8.47 7.66
N ALA A 554 2.15 -9.18 8.42
CA ALA A 554 2.51 -9.86 9.66
C ALA A 554 2.31 -11.38 9.58
N PHE A 555 2.80 -11.99 8.49
CA PHE A 555 2.70 -13.43 8.19
C PHE A 555 3.93 -13.90 7.38
N GLU A 556 4.31 -15.18 7.50
CA GLU A 556 5.40 -15.78 6.70
C GLU A 556 5.29 -17.32 6.62
N GLY A 557 4.67 -17.87 5.56
CA GLY A 557 4.75 -19.30 5.19
C GLY A 557 4.17 -20.32 6.19
N GLY A 558 3.66 -19.87 7.34
CA GLY A 558 3.11 -20.60 8.47
C GLY A 558 2.55 -19.62 9.52
N VAL A 559 2.18 -20.12 10.71
CA VAL A 559 1.54 -19.28 11.74
C VAL A 559 2.54 -18.30 12.39
N GLY A 560 2.45 -17.04 11.98
CA GLY A 560 3.23 -15.90 12.45
C GLY A 560 2.76 -15.36 13.81
N ASN A 561 3.70 -14.96 14.66
CA ASN A 561 3.50 -14.38 15.98
C ASN A 561 4.41 -13.17 16.14
N TYR A 562 4.07 -12.08 15.46
CA TYR A 562 4.90 -10.87 15.42
C TYR A 562 4.48 -9.87 16.50
N THR A 563 5.46 -9.20 17.10
CA THR A 563 5.22 -8.12 18.07
C THR A 563 5.78 -6.80 17.56
N LEU A 564 4.94 -5.77 17.53
CA LEU A 564 5.29 -4.38 17.30
C LEU A 564 5.29 -3.65 18.64
N ARG A 565 6.47 -3.38 19.20
CA ARG A 565 6.62 -2.69 20.49
C ARG A 565 6.88 -1.21 20.26
N GLY A 566 5.84 -0.42 20.46
CA GLY A 566 5.78 1.01 20.20
C GLY A 566 4.35 1.48 20.03
N THR A 567 4.14 2.77 19.75
CA THR A 567 2.80 3.27 19.36
C THR A 567 2.59 3.09 17.87
N VAL A 568 1.45 2.52 17.47
CA VAL A 568 1.10 2.27 16.07
C VAL A 568 -0.10 3.13 15.67
N SER A 569 0.01 3.80 14.54
CA SER A 569 -1.11 4.51 13.92
C SER A 569 -1.33 4.03 12.48
N THR A 570 -2.60 3.87 12.10
CA THR A 570 -3.00 3.61 10.71
C THR A 570 -3.90 4.74 10.22
N GLY A 571 -3.71 5.21 8.99
CA GLY A 571 -4.47 6.34 8.46
C GLY A 571 -4.76 6.22 6.97
N ASN A 572 -5.86 6.78 6.49
CA ASN A 572 -6.15 6.93 5.05
C ASN A 572 -5.90 5.64 4.24
N ALA A 573 -6.57 4.55 4.60
CA ALA A 573 -6.40 3.20 4.04
C ALA A 573 -5.07 2.47 4.31
N GLY A 574 -4.19 2.98 5.18
CA GLY A 574 -3.04 2.23 5.70
C GLY A 574 -3.48 0.96 6.44
N ALA A 575 -2.79 -0.16 6.21
CA ALA A 575 -3.25 -1.50 6.57
C ALA A 575 -2.28 -2.28 7.47
N LEU A 576 -2.85 -2.98 8.46
CA LEU A 576 -2.23 -4.13 9.11
C LEU A 576 -2.82 -5.39 8.47
N ASN A 577 -1.97 -6.18 7.82
CA ASN A 577 -2.39 -7.34 7.04
C ASN A 577 -1.81 -8.62 7.66
N LEU A 578 -2.70 -9.48 8.15
CA LEU A 578 -2.36 -10.82 8.64
C LEU A 578 -2.81 -11.89 7.65
N SER A 579 -3.47 -11.51 6.54
CA SER A 579 -4.14 -12.48 5.67
C SER A 579 -3.18 -13.11 4.66
N ASP A 580 -2.84 -14.39 4.88
CA ASP A 580 -2.06 -15.25 3.99
C ASP A 580 -2.88 -16.43 3.40
N GLY A 581 -4.19 -16.48 3.72
CA GLY A 581 -5.13 -17.53 3.38
C GLY A 581 -5.26 -18.64 4.43
N ARG A 582 -4.52 -18.56 5.54
CA ARG A 582 -4.55 -19.52 6.65
C ARG A 582 -4.80 -18.78 7.96
N PRO A 583 -5.80 -19.21 8.75
CA PRO A 583 -6.06 -18.57 10.02
C PRO A 583 -5.07 -19.02 11.10
N GLY A 584 -4.69 -18.10 11.97
CA GLY A 584 -3.94 -18.37 13.19
C GLY A 584 -2.86 -17.33 13.52
N ASP A 585 -2.57 -16.43 12.59
CA ASP A 585 -1.53 -15.42 12.75
C ASP A 585 -1.88 -14.44 13.87
N THR A 586 -0.90 -14.08 14.69
CA THR A 586 -1.08 -13.08 15.75
C THR A 586 -0.12 -11.92 15.56
N LEU A 587 -0.70 -10.72 15.42
CA LEU A 587 0.04 -9.46 15.48
C LEU A 587 -0.21 -8.80 16.84
N THR A 588 0.83 -8.69 17.66
CA THR A 588 0.76 -8.02 18.95
C THR A 588 1.33 -6.60 18.86
N ILE A 589 0.53 -5.58 19.12
CA ILE A 589 0.97 -4.22 19.36
C ILE A 589 1.22 -4.07 20.87
N ALA A 590 2.49 -4.13 21.27
CA ALA A 590 2.93 -3.89 22.65
C ALA A 590 3.03 -2.38 22.92
N GLY A 591 1.86 -1.71 22.93
CA GLY A 591 1.70 -0.26 23.04
C GLY A 591 0.27 0.18 22.71
N ASN A 592 0.09 1.47 22.40
CA ASN A 592 -1.19 2.02 21.98
C ASN A 592 -1.40 1.87 20.46
N TYR A 593 -2.65 1.69 20.04
CA TYR A 593 -3.06 1.63 18.64
C TYR A 593 -4.09 2.72 18.32
N SER A 594 -3.92 3.42 17.20
CA SER A 594 -4.88 4.42 16.73
C SER A 594 -5.20 4.24 15.25
N GLY A 595 -6.48 4.18 14.91
CA GLY A 595 -6.96 4.11 13.54
C GLY A 595 -7.58 5.42 13.08
N ASN A 596 -7.28 5.87 11.87
CA ASN A 596 -7.94 6.99 11.22
C ASN A 596 -8.35 6.59 9.79
N ASN A 597 -9.44 5.85 9.67
CA ASN A 597 -9.84 5.19 8.42
C ASN A 597 -8.79 4.17 7.94
N GLY A 598 -8.06 3.57 8.89
CA GLY A 598 -7.11 2.50 8.65
C GLY A 598 -7.81 1.15 8.41
N ARG A 599 -7.03 0.13 8.07
CA ARG A 599 -7.54 -1.20 7.75
C ARG A 599 -6.84 -2.30 8.54
N LEU A 600 -7.60 -3.30 8.95
CA LEU A 600 -7.11 -4.56 9.51
C LEU A 600 -7.64 -5.69 8.62
N VAL A 601 -6.75 -6.57 8.15
CA VAL A 601 -7.12 -7.71 7.29
C VAL A 601 -6.73 -9.00 8.00
N LEU A 602 -7.70 -9.92 8.13
CA LEU A 602 -7.58 -11.16 8.91
C LEU A 602 -8.22 -12.31 8.13
N ASP A 603 -7.61 -13.49 8.20
CA ASP A 603 -8.23 -14.76 7.85
C ASP A 603 -8.94 -15.37 9.06
N THR A 604 -10.17 -15.83 8.84
CA THR A 604 -10.98 -16.52 9.85
C THR A 604 -11.64 -17.74 9.21
N GLN A 605 -11.49 -18.91 9.84
CA GLN A 605 -12.33 -20.06 9.50
C GLN A 605 -13.70 -19.87 10.16
N LEU A 606 -14.60 -19.13 9.48
CA LEU A 606 -15.89 -18.75 10.04
C LEU A 606 -16.72 -19.98 10.49
N GLY A 607 -17.06 -20.00 11.77
CA GLY A 607 -17.67 -21.12 12.48
C GLY A 607 -18.20 -20.70 13.85
N ASN A 608 -17.95 -21.49 14.88
CA ASN A 608 -18.40 -21.23 16.26
C ASN A 608 -17.33 -20.47 17.07
N ASP A 609 -17.54 -20.30 18.37
CA ASP A 609 -16.63 -19.57 19.28
C ASP A 609 -15.16 -20.07 19.26
N SER A 610 -14.93 -21.33 18.88
CA SER A 610 -13.60 -21.95 18.83
C SER A 610 -12.91 -21.86 17.46
N SER A 611 -13.51 -21.12 16.52
CA SER A 611 -12.98 -20.96 15.16
C SER A 611 -11.54 -20.42 15.17
N PRO A 612 -10.62 -21.07 14.45
CA PRO A 612 -9.32 -20.50 14.15
C PRO A 612 -9.46 -19.15 13.44
N THR A 613 -8.70 -18.17 13.89
CA THR A 613 -8.68 -16.83 13.30
C THR A 613 -7.32 -16.20 13.52
N ASP A 614 -6.95 -15.32 12.60
CA ASP A 614 -5.92 -14.34 12.87
C ASP A 614 -6.41 -13.37 13.95
N LYS A 615 -5.45 -12.83 14.72
CA LYS A 615 -5.74 -11.99 15.88
C LYS A 615 -4.83 -10.77 15.94
N LEU A 616 -5.45 -9.59 16.09
CA LEU A 616 -4.75 -8.39 16.53
C LEU A 616 -4.81 -8.32 18.06
N VAL A 617 -3.66 -8.26 18.73
CA VAL A 617 -3.57 -8.07 20.18
C VAL A 617 -2.97 -6.70 20.45
N VAL A 618 -3.65 -5.84 21.21
CA VAL A 618 -3.15 -4.52 21.62
C VAL A 618 -3.01 -4.51 23.13
N THR A 619 -1.79 -4.35 23.66
CA THR A 619 -1.59 -4.37 25.12
C THR A 619 -1.97 -3.05 25.79
N GLY A 620 -1.97 -1.94 25.04
CA GLY A 620 -2.38 -0.61 25.49
C GLY A 620 -3.82 -0.24 25.09
N ASN A 621 -4.06 1.06 24.89
CA ASN A 621 -5.37 1.60 24.51
C ASN A 621 -5.57 1.56 22.98
N THR A 622 -6.83 1.48 22.55
CA THR A 622 -7.25 1.70 21.15
C THR A 622 -8.07 2.98 21.00
N SER A 623 -7.93 3.68 19.88
CA SER A 623 -8.69 4.90 19.58
C SER A 623 -8.94 5.08 18.08
N GLY A 624 -9.90 5.95 17.74
CA GLY A 624 -10.24 6.28 16.36
C GLY A 624 -11.14 5.25 15.68
N ASN A 625 -10.92 4.95 14.40
CA ASN A 625 -11.70 3.98 13.61
C ASN A 625 -10.81 3.18 12.66
N THR A 626 -10.90 1.85 12.75
CA THR A 626 -10.30 0.87 11.85
C THR A 626 -11.35 -0.01 11.19
N ARG A 627 -11.27 -0.15 9.86
CA ARG A 627 -12.10 -1.08 9.09
C ARG A 627 -11.49 -2.48 9.11
N VAL A 628 -12.27 -3.46 9.55
CA VAL A 628 -11.86 -4.87 9.67
C VAL A 628 -12.40 -5.63 8.46
N LYS A 629 -11.50 -6.13 7.62
CA LYS A 629 -11.82 -7.07 6.56
C LYS A 629 -11.53 -8.49 7.04
N VAL A 630 -12.57 -9.30 7.07
CA VAL A 630 -12.49 -10.73 7.40
C VAL A 630 -12.53 -11.51 6.09
N VAL A 631 -11.50 -12.33 5.86
CA VAL A 631 -11.42 -13.28 4.75
C VAL A 631 -11.81 -14.65 5.28
N ASN A 632 -12.80 -15.29 4.66
CA ASN A 632 -13.25 -16.60 5.11
C ASN A 632 -12.28 -17.69 4.63
N ALA A 633 -11.49 -18.25 5.54
CA ALA A 633 -10.53 -19.31 5.26
C ALA A 633 -11.20 -20.70 5.38
N SER A 634 -12.01 -21.05 4.38
CA SER A 634 -12.71 -22.35 4.28
C SER A 634 -13.70 -22.66 5.42
N GLY A 635 -14.21 -21.64 6.12
CA GLY A 635 -15.27 -21.81 7.12
C GLY A 635 -16.64 -22.05 6.49
N VAL A 636 -17.43 -22.94 7.08
CA VAL A 636 -18.80 -23.29 6.62
C VAL A 636 -19.91 -22.53 7.35
N GLY A 637 -19.55 -21.77 8.40
CA GLY A 637 -20.47 -21.06 9.25
C GLY A 637 -21.10 -21.92 10.34
N ALA A 638 -21.28 -21.34 11.52
CA ALA A 638 -22.00 -21.92 12.65
C ALA A 638 -22.49 -20.81 13.59
N SER A 639 -23.37 -21.17 14.53
CA SER A 639 -23.78 -20.23 15.56
C SER A 639 -22.65 -19.97 16.56
N THR A 640 -22.53 -18.73 17.02
CA THR A 640 -21.62 -18.30 18.09
C THR A 640 -22.41 -17.89 19.33
N LEU A 641 -21.89 -18.23 20.50
CA LEU A 641 -22.43 -17.76 21.78
C LEU A 641 -21.62 -16.58 22.29
N ASN A 642 -20.32 -16.76 22.48
CA ASN A 642 -19.38 -15.73 22.93
C ASN A 642 -18.77 -14.95 21.75
N GLY A 643 -18.69 -15.58 20.58
CA GLY A 643 -18.12 -14.99 19.36
C GLY A 643 -16.66 -15.39 19.10
N ILE A 644 -16.22 -15.19 17.85
CA ILE A 644 -14.84 -15.46 17.41
C ILE A 644 -14.00 -14.22 17.72
N GLN A 645 -13.04 -14.33 18.64
CA GLN A 645 -12.23 -13.18 19.06
C GLN A 645 -11.18 -12.79 18.01
N VAL A 646 -11.39 -11.65 17.35
CA VAL A 646 -10.49 -11.14 16.29
C VAL A 646 -9.58 -10.01 16.76
N VAL A 647 -9.98 -9.28 17.81
CA VAL A 647 -9.13 -8.25 18.44
C VAL A 647 -9.14 -8.44 19.95
N GLN A 648 -7.95 -8.40 20.57
CA GLN A 648 -7.78 -8.33 22.01
C GLN A 648 -7.23 -6.96 22.41
N VAL A 649 -7.78 -6.34 23.45
CA VAL A 649 -7.32 -5.04 23.97
C VAL A 649 -7.10 -5.14 25.47
N GLY A 650 -5.88 -4.87 25.91
CA GLY A 650 -5.48 -4.86 27.32
C GLY A 650 -5.82 -3.56 28.05
N GLY A 651 -5.87 -2.43 27.34
CA GLY A 651 -6.29 -1.12 27.85
C GLY A 651 -7.75 -0.79 27.54
N THR A 652 -8.05 0.50 27.37
CA THR A 652 -9.39 1.00 27.01
C THR A 652 -9.62 0.90 25.49
N SER A 653 -10.80 0.44 25.08
CA SER A 653 -11.27 0.46 23.69
C SER A 653 -12.64 1.14 23.58
N ALA A 654 -12.72 2.26 22.87
CA ALA A 654 -14.00 2.94 22.63
C ALA A 654 -14.94 2.10 21.75
N ALA A 655 -16.25 2.34 21.88
CA ALA A 655 -17.21 1.84 20.89
C ALA A 655 -16.93 2.54 19.56
N GLY A 656 -16.82 1.78 18.47
CA GLY A 656 -16.45 2.29 17.15
C GLY A 656 -14.95 2.27 16.80
N SER A 657 -14.06 1.83 17.72
CA SER A 657 -12.63 1.64 17.38
C SER A 657 -12.43 0.69 16.19
N PHE A 658 -13.32 -0.29 16.05
CA PHE A 658 -13.32 -1.25 14.94
C PHE A 658 -14.72 -1.38 14.36
N ALA A 659 -14.80 -1.50 13.03
CA ALA A 659 -16.03 -1.76 12.30
C ALA A 659 -15.75 -2.67 11.10
N LEU A 660 -16.70 -3.52 10.70
CA LEU A 660 -16.52 -4.35 9.50
C LEU A 660 -16.42 -3.50 8.24
N GLU A 661 -15.49 -3.82 7.34
CA GLU A 661 -15.36 -3.19 6.02
C GLU A 661 -16.52 -3.55 5.08
N SER A 662 -17.03 -4.77 5.22
CA SER A 662 -18.15 -5.32 4.45
C SER A 662 -18.90 -6.38 5.28
N PRO A 663 -20.15 -6.75 4.91
CA PRO A 663 -20.84 -7.88 5.54
C PRO A 663 -19.99 -9.15 5.51
N VAL A 664 -19.96 -9.89 6.62
CA VAL A 664 -19.21 -11.15 6.75
C VAL A 664 -20.21 -12.30 6.75
N GLN A 665 -20.19 -13.14 5.72
CA GLN A 665 -21.20 -14.18 5.51
C GLN A 665 -20.55 -15.51 5.13
N THR A 666 -21.08 -16.61 5.66
CA THR A 666 -20.78 -17.97 5.20
C THR A 666 -21.92 -18.92 5.56
N GLY A 667 -22.14 -19.93 4.71
CA GLY A 667 -23.24 -20.88 4.89
C GLY A 667 -24.58 -20.16 5.07
N ALA A 668 -25.31 -20.47 6.13
CA ALA A 668 -26.57 -19.80 6.48
C ALA A 668 -26.39 -18.52 7.33
N TYR A 669 -25.17 -18.22 7.78
CA TYR A 669 -24.90 -17.26 8.85
C TYR A 669 -24.35 -15.93 8.33
N GLU A 670 -24.69 -14.85 9.03
CA GLU A 670 -24.07 -13.54 8.91
C GLU A 670 -23.41 -13.21 10.25
N TYR A 671 -22.16 -12.77 10.22
CA TYR A 671 -21.37 -12.41 11.39
C TYR A 671 -21.25 -10.90 11.50
N PHE A 672 -21.37 -10.41 12.73
CA PHE A 672 -21.29 -9.00 13.10
C PHE A 672 -20.18 -8.80 14.11
N LEU A 673 -19.51 -7.65 14.04
CA LEU A 673 -18.44 -7.31 14.96
C LEU A 673 -18.98 -6.54 16.17
N TYR A 674 -18.80 -7.07 17.37
CA TYR A 674 -19.17 -6.40 18.62
C TYR A 674 -17.99 -6.30 19.58
N ARG A 675 -18.05 -5.30 20.45
CA ARG A 675 -17.16 -5.19 21.61
C ARG A 675 -17.76 -5.99 22.76
N GLY A 676 -16.95 -6.86 23.38
CA GLY A 676 -17.37 -7.72 24.48
C GLY A 676 -17.81 -9.11 24.03
N ALA A 677 -17.39 -10.15 24.76
CA ALA A 677 -17.86 -11.52 24.54
C ALA A 677 -19.38 -11.60 24.69
N GLY A 678 -20.05 -12.29 23.76
CA GLY A 678 -21.52 -12.35 23.73
C GLY A 678 -22.18 -10.98 23.47
N GLY A 679 -21.41 -9.98 23.01
CA GLY A 679 -21.81 -8.57 22.88
C GLY A 679 -22.10 -7.88 24.22
N VAL A 680 -21.71 -8.48 25.34
CA VAL A 680 -21.80 -7.87 26.66
C VAL A 680 -20.55 -7.02 26.86
N ALA A 681 -20.72 -5.70 26.95
CA ALA A 681 -19.63 -4.72 27.00
C ALA A 681 -18.74 -4.74 28.26
N ALA A 682 -18.66 -5.87 28.96
CA ALA A 682 -17.85 -6.09 30.16
C ALA A 682 -16.35 -6.22 29.84
N ASP A 683 -15.98 -6.70 28.64
CA ASP A 683 -14.59 -6.74 28.18
C ASP A 683 -14.33 -5.77 27.00
N GLN A 684 -13.05 -5.43 26.79
CA GLN A 684 -12.59 -4.44 25.81
C GLN A 684 -12.23 -5.08 24.45
N ASN A 685 -12.45 -6.39 24.30
CA ASN A 685 -12.08 -7.17 23.12
C ASN A 685 -13.19 -7.12 22.06
N TRP A 686 -12.89 -7.58 20.85
CA TRP A 686 -13.83 -7.57 19.73
C TRP A 686 -14.02 -8.97 19.14
N TYR A 687 -15.28 -9.32 18.94
CA TYR A 687 -15.72 -10.65 18.55
C TYR A 687 -16.65 -10.60 17.35
N LEU A 688 -16.51 -11.59 16.46
CA LEU A 688 -17.49 -11.87 15.42
C LEU A 688 -18.61 -12.74 16.01
N LEU A 689 -19.84 -12.22 16.02
CA LEU A 689 -21.03 -12.92 16.49
C LEU A 689 -22.03 -13.15 15.35
N SER A 690 -22.55 -14.36 15.25
CA SER A 690 -23.66 -14.73 14.36
C SER A 690 -25.05 -14.37 14.94
N GLN A 691 -25.07 -13.79 16.13
CA GLN A 691 -26.27 -13.31 16.80
C GLN A 691 -26.19 -11.81 17.00
N TYR A 692 -27.34 -11.15 17.03
CA TYR A 692 -27.38 -9.74 17.35
C TYR A 692 -27.48 -9.51 18.85
N VAL A 693 -26.76 -8.48 19.31
CA VAL A 693 -26.79 -8.04 20.70
C VAL A 693 -27.24 -6.57 20.72
N PRO A 694 -28.39 -6.26 21.33
CA PRO A 694 -28.88 -4.89 21.39
C PRO A 694 -27.92 -4.01 22.20
N PRO A 695 -27.73 -2.74 21.82
CA PRO A 695 -26.97 -1.80 22.63
C PRO A 695 -27.63 -1.67 24.01
N PRO A 696 -26.85 -1.47 25.10
CA PRO A 696 -27.41 -1.32 26.43
C PRO A 696 -28.42 -0.15 26.47
N PRO A 697 -29.56 -0.31 27.17
CA PRO A 697 -30.56 0.74 27.27
C PRO A 697 -29.97 1.99 27.94
N PRO A 698 -30.41 3.20 27.54
CA PRO A 698 -29.97 4.43 28.19
C PRO A 698 -30.33 4.39 29.70
N PRO A 699 -29.49 4.98 30.57
CA PRO A 699 -29.78 5.02 32.00
C PRO A 699 -31.13 5.69 32.25
N PRO A 700 -31.96 5.16 33.16
CA PRO A 700 -33.24 5.77 33.48
C PRO A 700 -33.03 7.21 33.95
N PRO A 701 -33.87 8.17 33.54
CA PRO A 701 -33.78 9.54 34.01
C PRO A 701 -33.83 9.57 35.55
N PRO A 702 -33.08 10.47 36.22
CA PRO A 702 -33.10 10.59 37.68
C PRO A 702 -34.55 10.74 38.15
N ALA A 703 -34.96 9.90 39.11
CA ALA A 703 -36.28 10.01 39.70
C ALA A 703 -36.43 11.41 40.32
N ALA A 704 -37.50 12.12 39.95
CA ALA A 704 -37.84 13.39 40.56
C ALA A 704 -38.01 13.20 42.09
N PRO A 705 -37.50 14.11 42.93
CA PRO A 705 -37.69 14.02 44.38
C PRO A 705 -39.17 13.95 44.71
N ALA A 706 -39.60 12.91 45.42
CA ALA A 706 -40.97 12.79 45.90
C ALA A 706 -41.27 13.94 46.90
N PRO A 707 -42.46 14.57 46.84
CA PRO A 707 -42.86 15.56 47.84
C PRO A 707 -42.96 14.92 49.23
N PRO A 708 -42.65 15.65 50.33
CA PRO A 708 -42.79 15.11 51.68
C PRO A 708 -44.26 14.78 51.95
N ALA A 709 -44.55 13.55 52.37
CA ALA A 709 -45.88 13.15 52.80
C ALA A 709 -46.24 13.82 54.14
N ALA A 710 -47.42 14.45 54.19
CA ALA A 710 -48.01 14.94 55.44
C ALA A 710 -48.46 13.75 56.32
N PRO A 711 -48.35 13.84 57.66
CA PRO A 711 -48.77 12.76 58.54
C PRO A 711 -50.29 12.78 58.72
N SER A 712 -50.95 11.68 58.38
CA SER A 712 -52.33 11.37 58.77
C SER A 712 -52.35 10.13 59.67
N PRO A 713 -53.19 10.06 60.72
CA PRO A 713 -53.31 8.90 61.60
C PRO A 713 -53.89 7.69 60.87
N ALA A 714 -53.42 6.50 61.27
CA ALA A 714 -53.77 5.21 60.71
C ALA A 714 -55.19 4.74 61.09
N PRO A 715 -55.98 4.21 60.16
CA PRO A 715 -57.04 3.24 60.43
C PRO A 715 -56.48 1.81 60.44
N ALA A 716 -57.08 0.95 61.26
CA ALA A 716 -56.72 -0.45 61.46
C ALA A 716 -56.73 -1.28 60.14
N PRO A 717 -55.83 -2.27 59.98
CA PRO A 717 -55.69 -3.03 58.75
C PRO A 717 -56.81 -4.06 58.58
N ALA A 718 -57.47 -4.04 57.42
CA ALA A 718 -58.22 -5.19 56.92
C ALA A 718 -57.23 -6.28 56.44
N PRO A 719 -57.56 -7.59 56.52
CA PRO A 719 -56.71 -8.65 55.98
C PRO A 719 -56.54 -8.48 54.47
N ALA A 720 -55.31 -8.33 54.02
CA ALA A 720 -54.95 -8.32 52.60
C ALA A 720 -55.19 -9.73 52.00
N PRO A 721 -55.74 -9.84 50.78
CA PRO A 721 -55.72 -11.10 50.03
C PRO A 721 -54.27 -11.56 49.87
N ALA A 722 -54.03 -12.86 50.03
CA ALA A 722 -52.72 -13.46 49.81
C ALA A 722 -52.17 -13.06 48.42
N PRO A 723 -50.88 -12.68 48.30
CA PRO A 723 -50.27 -12.43 47.01
C PRO A 723 -50.39 -13.70 46.16
N ALA A 724 -50.95 -13.59 44.96
CA ALA A 724 -50.83 -14.63 43.97
C ALA A 724 -49.32 -14.92 43.76
N PRO A 725 -48.88 -16.17 43.71
CA PRO A 725 -47.47 -16.50 43.49
C PRO A 725 -47.01 -15.83 42.20
N VAL A 726 -46.01 -14.95 42.33
CA VAL A 726 -45.30 -14.39 41.19
C VAL A 726 -44.68 -15.58 40.46
N PRO A 727 -45.03 -15.83 39.17
CA PRO A 727 -44.40 -16.88 38.40
C PRO A 727 -42.89 -16.65 38.43
N PRO A 728 -42.06 -17.71 38.57
CA PRO A 728 -40.61 -17.56 38.49
C PRO A 728 -40.26 -16.79 37.21
N PRO A 729 -39.26 -15.88 37.25
CA PRO A 729 -38.82 -15.18 36.06
C PRO A 729 -38.52 -16.21 34.97
N LEU A 730 -39.21 -16.09 33.85
CA LEU A 730 -38.92 -16.89 32.68
C LEU A 730 -37.42 -16.73 32.36
N PRO A 731 -36.70 -17.81 32.04
CA PRO A 731 -35.33 -17.71 31.57
C PRO A 731 -35.23 -16.66 30.45
N PRO A 732 -34.15 -15.84 30.39
CA PRO A 732 -33.96 -14.93 29.28
C PRO A 732 -34.06 -15.71 27.98
N ALA A 733 -34.93 -15.28 27.06
CA ALA A 733 -35.03 -15.89 25.75
C ALA A 733 -33.65 -15.81 25.06
N PRO A 734 -33.16 -16.90 24.45
CA PRO A 734 -31.90 -16.85 23.72
C PRO A 734 -31.93 -15.75 22.64
N PRO A 735 -30.82 -15.05 22.39
CA PRO A 735 -30.77 -13.98 21.40
C PRO A 735 -31.27 -14.48 20.03
N PRO A 736 -32.01 -13.66 19.27
CA PRO A 736 -32.49 -14.07 17.96
C PRO A 736 -31.30 -14.32 17.03
N GLN A 737 -31.22 -15.53 16.49
CA GLN A 737 -30.19 -15.91 15.52
C GLN A 737 -30.48 -15.20 14.19
N VAL A 738 -29.60 -14.27 13.80
CA VAL A 738 -29.74 -13.53 12.56
C VAL A 738 -29.07 -14.32 11.44
N LEU A 739 -29.88 -14.79 10.48
CA LEU A 739 -29.36 -15.46 9.30
C LEU A 739 -29.03 -14.45 8.20
N ARG A 740 -28.22 -14.88 7.23
CA ARG A 740 -27.91 -14.03 6.08
C ARG A 740 -29.18 -13.69 5.28
N PRO A 741 -29.27 -12.52 4.63
CA PRO A 741 -30.50 -12.05 3.98
C PRO A 741 -31.03 -12.93 2.85
N ALA A 742 -30.21 -13.76 2.22
CA ALA A 742 -30.66 -14.70 1.20
C ALA A 742 -31.50 -15.88 1.76
N VAL A 743 -31.34 -16.24 3.04
CA VAL A 743 -31.96 -17.44 3.63
C VAL A 743 -33.49 -17.44 3.58
N PRO A 744 -34.20 -16.38 4.00
CA PRO A 744 -35.67 -16.36 3.95
C PRO A 744 -36.21 -16.63 2.54
N GLY A 745 -35.55 -16.10 1.51
CA GLY A 745 -35.94 -16.32 0.12
C GLY A 745 -35.81 -17.77 -0.33
N TYR A 746 -34.74 -18.46 0.07
CA TYR A 746 -34.56 -19.88 -0.27
C TYR A 746 -35.52 -20.81 0.48
N VAL A 747 -35.88 -20.46 1.71
CA VAL A 747 -36.81 -21.23 2.54
C VAL A 747 -38.26 -21.00 2.10
N LEU A 748 -38.71 -19.74 1.99
CA LEU A 748 -40.10 -19.39 1.66
C LEU A 748 -40.38 -19.25 0.16
N GLY A 749 -39.36 -19.23 -0.70
CA GLY A 749 -39.57 -19.13 -2.14
C GLY A 749 -40.41 -20.26 -2.71
N ALA A 750 -40.28 -21.46 -2.15
CA ALA A 750 -41.12 -22.59 -2.54
C ALA A 750 -42.60 -22.41 -2.10
N ALA A 751 -42.86 -21.70 -1.00
CA ALA A 751 -44.21 -21.33 -0.58
C ALA A 751 -44.85 -20.37 -1.58
N ALA A 752 -44.10 -19.37 -2.05
CA ALA A 752 -44.57 -18.42 -3.05
C ALA A 752 -44.95 -19.13 -4.37
N VAL A 753 -44.11 -20.05 -4.83
CA VAL A 753 -44.38 -20.86 -6.03
C VAL A 753 -45.59 -21.77 -5.84
N ASN A 754 -45.78 -22.34 -4.64
CA ASN A 754 -46.93 -23.18 -4.34
C ASN A 754 -48.24 -22.41 -4.44
N GLU A 755 -48.31 -21.16 -3.94
CA GLU A 755 -49.54 -20.35 -4.06
C GLU A 755 -49.88 -20.05 -5.52
N LEU A 756 -48.88 -19.81 -6.37
CA LEU A 756 -49.08 -19.67 -7.82
C LEU A 756 -49.62 -20.97 -8.46
N GLY A 757 -49.00 -22.11 -8.13
CA GLY A 757 -49.43 -23.42 -8.64
C GLY A 757 -50.83 -23.85 -8.17
N MET A 758 -51.17 -23.56 -6.91
CA MET A 758 -52.49 -23.82 -6.34
C MET A 758 -53.57 -22.92 -6.98
N GLY A 759 -53.25 -21.65 -7.27
CA GLY A 759 -54.15 -20.77 -8.01
C GLY A 759 -54.47 -21.29 -9.42
N LEU A 760 -53.48 -21.87 -10.09
CA LEU A 760 -53.60 -22.47 -11.42
C LEU A 760 -54.44 -23.75 -11.45
N LEU A 761 -54.43 -24.56 -10.38
CA LEU A 761 -55.38 -25.67 -10.22
C LEU A 761 -56.82 -25.15 -10.13
N GLY A 762 -57.03 -24.05 -9.39
CA GLY A 762 -58.31 -23.34 -9.30
C GLY A 762 -59.46 -24.20 -8.74
N THR A 763 -60.67 -23.66 -8.77
CA THR A 763 -61.91 -24.44 -8.62
C THR A 763 -62.62 -24.50 -9.98
N LEU A 764 -63.57 -25.40 -10.12
CA LEU A 764 -64.39 -25.52 -11.34
C LEU A 764 -64.95 -24.15 -11.80
N HIS A 765 -65.66 -23.45 -10.90
CA HIS A 765 -66.29 -22.17 -11.23
C HIS A 765 -65.30 -21.03 -11.53
N LYS A 766 -64.09 -21.07 -10.95
CA LYS A 766 -63.03 -20.11 -11.26
C LYS A 766 -62.42 -20.36 -12.65
N ARG A 767 -62.56 -21.59 -13.17
CA ARG A 767 -62.02 -22.01 -14.48
C ARG A 767 -63.03 -21.84 -15.60
N GLU A 768 -64.30 -22.13 -15.34
CA GLU A 768 -65.31 -22.25 -16.39
C GLU A 768 -66.50 -21.31 -16.22
N GLY A 769 -66.55 -20.52 -15.15
CA GLY A 769 -67.61 -19.57 -14.85
C GLY A 769 -68.90 -20.22 -14.32
N GLU A 770 -70.04 -19.58 -14.57
CA GLU A 770 -71.35 -20.17 -14.32
C GLU A 770 -71.74 -21.09 -15.47
N GLN A 771 -72.01 -22.34 -15.11
CA GLN A 771 -72.47 -23.33 -16.07
C GLN A 771 -73.96 -23.17 -16.31
N ARG A 772 -74.30 -22.79 -17.55
CA ARG A 772 -75.68 -22.79 -18.03
C ARG A 772 -76.00 -24.17 -18.59
N TYR A 773 -77.24 -24.58 -18.37
CA TYR A 773 -78.01 -25.55 -19.14
C TYR A 773 -77.53 -25.69 -20.61
N LEU A 774 -76.74 -26.74 -20.89
CA LEU A 774 -76.25 -27.02 -22.24
C LEU A 774 -77.31 -27.80 -23.04
N ALA A 775 -78.32 -27.08 -23.51
CA ALA A 775 -79.16 -27.57 -24.59
C ALA A 775 -78.38 -27.45 -25.92
N PRO A 776 -78.34 -28.51 -26.76
CA PRO A 776 -77.70 -28.45 -28.07
C PRO A 776 -78.51 -27.50 -28.97
N ASP A 777 -77.85 -26.63 -29.74
CA ASP A 777 -78.54 -25.72 -30.68
C ASP A 777 -79.25 -26.50 -31.81
N ASP A 778 -78.81 -27.73 -32.10
CA ASP A 778 -79.25 -28.58 -33.22
C ASP A 778 -79.86 -29.93 -32.81
N GLY A 779 -79.97 -30.20 -31.50
CA GLY A 779 -80.48 -31.48 -30.99
C GLY A 779 -79.51 -32.67 -31.04
N THR A 780 -78.33 -32.59 -31.65
CA THR A 780 -77.51 -33.79 -31.96
C THR A 780 -76.01 -33.71 -31.62
N THR A 781 -75.39 -32.53 -31.56
CA THR A 781 -73.96 -32.41 -31.19
C THR A 781 -73.71 -31.68 -29.87
N ALA A 782 -72.73 -32.16 -29.11
CA ALA A 782 -72.33 -31.56 -27.85
C ALA A 782 -71.43 -30.32 -28.09
N PRO A 783 -71.83 -29.11 -27.64
CA PRO A 783 -71.01 -27.92 -27.87
C PRO A 783 -69.69 -27.99 -27.10
N ARG A 784 -68.59 -27.67 -27.77
CA ARG A 784 -67.27 -27.56 -27.16
C ARG A 784 -67.04 -26.12 -26.71
N GLU A 785 -66.36 -25.96 -25.58
CA GLU A 785 -66.00 -24.64 -25.06
C GLU A 785 -64.50 -24.42 -25.11
N VAL A 786 -64.13 -23.19 -25.43
CA VAL A 786 -62.80 -22.64 -25.19
C VAL A 786 -62.92 -21.49 -24.20
N TRP A 787 -61.95 -21.38 -23.30
CA TRP A 787 -61.96 -20.35 -22.28
C TRP A 787 -60.54 -19.85 -22.01
N GLY A 788 -60.47 -18.61 -21.55
CA GLY A 788 -59.23 -18.00 -21.07
C GLY A 788 -59.53 -17.17 -19.83
N ARG A 789 -58.65 -17.24 -18.84
CA ARG A 789 -58.75 -16.45 -17.61
C ARG A 789 -57.43 -15.78 -17.25
N ALA A 790 -57.54 -14.59 -16.68
CA ALA A 790 -56.45 -13.86 -16.06
C ALA A 790 -56.72 -13.72 -14.56
N TYR A 791 -55.70 -13.96 -13.75
CA TYR A 791 -55.74 -13.83 -12.30
C TYR A 791 -54.67 -12.86 -11.84
N ALA A 792 -55.00 -12.05 -10.84
CA ALA A 792 -54.04 -11.24 -10.11
C ALA A 792 -54.37 -11.26 -8.61
N GLY A 793 -53.35 -11.37 -7.77
CA GLY A 793 -53.54 -11.40 -6.33
C GLY A 793 -52.33 -10.88 -5.56
N ARG A 794 -52.60 -10.36 -4.37
CA ARG A 794 -51.60 -10.03 -3.37
C ARG A 794 -51.86 -10.82 -2.11
N LEU A 795 -50.80 -11.38 -1.55
CA LEU A 795 -50.82 -12.22 -0.36
C LEU A 795 -49.72 -11.76 0.61
N THR A 796 -50.08 -11.60 1.87
CA THR A 796 -49.14 -11.48 2.99
C THR A 796 -49.28 -12.71 3.86
N GLN A 797 -48.14 -13.29 4.24
CA GLN A 797 -48.09 -14.56 4.92
C GLN A 797 -46.89 -14.59 5.89
N ASP A 798 -47.20 -14.74 7.17
CA ASP A 798 -46.21 -14.81 8.24
C ASP A 798 -45.83 -16.26 8.52
N GLY A 799 -44.55 -16.48 8.77
CA GLY A 799 -44.02 -17.74 9.28
C GLY A 799 -44.17 -17.87 10.78
N ALA A 800 -44.23 -19.10 11.26
CA ALA A 800 -44.38 -19.44 12.67
C ALA A 800 -43.15 -19.02 13.48
N ARG A 801 -41.94 -19.13 12.89
CA ARG A 801 -40.67 -18.83 13.57
C ARG A 801 -40.23 -17.39 13.36
N GLN A 802 -39.70 -17.04 12.19
CA GLN A 802 -39.09 -15.72 11.99
C GLN A 802 -39.25 -15.13 10.59
N PHE A 803 -39.48 -15.93 9.54
CA PHE A 803 -39.58 -15.40 8.17
C PHE A 803 -40.99 -15.04 7.78
N ASN A 804 -41.16 -13.90 7.12
CA ASN A 804 -42.44 -13.49 6.54
C ASN A 804 -42.28 -13.28 5.03
N MET A 805 -43.40 -13.37 4.31
CA MET A 805 -43.49 -13.24 2.86
C MET A 805 -44.61 -12.26 2.49
N ARG A 806 -44.33 -11.38 1.55
CA ARG A 806 -45.32 -10.58 0.84
C ARG A 806 -45.19 -10.85 -0.64
N GLN A 807 -46.24 -11.39 -1.24
CA GLN A 807 -46.24 -11.85 -2.62
C GLN A 807 -47.30 -11.13 -3.44
N THR A 808 -46.95 -10.78 -4.67
CA THR A 808 -47.89 -10.53 -5.77
C THR A 808 -47.76 -11.65 -6.78
N LEU A 809 -48.87 -12.24 -7.19
CA LEU A 809 -48.89 -13.29 -8.20
C LEU A 809 -49.93 -12.97 -9.27
N GLY A 810 -49.66 -13.42 -10.48
CA GLY A 810 -50.61 -13.33 -11.58
C GLY A 810 -50.33 -14.37 -12.64
N PHE A 811 -51.39 -14.82 -13.30
CA PHE A 811 -51.28 -15.79 -14.37
C PHE A 811 -52.34 -15.56 -15.44
N VAL A 812 -52.04 -16.06 -16.63
CA VAL A 812 -53.00 -16.29 -17.69
C VAL A 812 -53.09 -17.79 -17.94
N GLN A 813 -54.31 -18.30 -18.05
CA GLN A 813 -54.58 -19.71 -18.29
C GLN A 813 -55.63 -19.84 -19.38
N PHE A 814 -55.37 -20.75 -20.31
CA PHE A 814 -56.26 -21.07 -21.42
C PHE A 814 -56.63 -22.53 -21.33
N GLY A 815 -57.85 -22.86 -21.72
CA GLY A 815 -58.27 -24.25 -21.87
C GLY A 815 -59.37 -24.42 -22.89
N GLY A 816 -59.60 -25.67 -23.26
CA GLY A 816 -60.68 -26.01 -24.16
C GLY A 816 -61.03 -27.49 -24.12
N ASP A 817 -62.30 -27.77 -24.39
CA ASP A 817 -62.85 -29.11 -24.39
C ASP A 817 -62.35 -29.89 -25.61
N VAL A 818 -61.78 -31.06 -25.36
CA VAL A 818 -61.42 -32.05 -26.39
C VAL A 818 -62.42 -33.19 -26.45
N TYR A 819 -63.16 -33.42 -25.36
CA TYR A 819 -64.18 -34.45 -25.22
C TYR A 819 -65.41 -33.89 -24.50
N THR A 820 -66.58 -34.21 -25.02
CA THR A 820 -67.88 -33.84 -24.44
C THR A 820 -68.88 -34.96 -24.72
N ARG A 821 -69.59 -35.45 -23.71
CA ARG A 821 -70.61 -36.49 -23.84
C ARG A 821 -71.85 -36.16 -23.01
N TYR A 822 -73.02 -36.44 -23.56
CA TYR A 822 -74.30 -36.39 -22.83
C TYR A 822 -74.81 -37.81 -22.57
N GLY A 823 -75.49 -38.01 -21.43
CA GLY A 823 -76.19 -39.25 -21.12
C GLY A 823 -77.48 -39.44 -21.93
N ASP A 824 -78.02 -40.66 -21.94
CA ASP A 824 -79.23 -41.04 -22.68
C ASP A 824 -80.49 -40.37 -22.10
N GLY A 825 -81.37 -39.81 -22.96
CA GLY A 825 -82.62 -39.15 -22.55
C GLY A 825 -83.04 -37.98 -23.45
N SER A 826 -84.23 -37.41 -23.21
CA SER A 826 -84.69 -36.19 -23.91
C SER A 826 -83.75 -35.01 -23.62
N ALA A 827 -83.56 -34.12 -24.61
CA ALA A 827 -82.68 -32.95 -24.52
C ALA A 827 -83.20 -31.94 -23.48
N THR A 828 -83.00 -32.26 -22.21
CA THR A 828 -83.41 -31.44 -21.06
C THR A 828 -82.21 -30.69 -20.49
N PRO A 829 -82.44 -29.51 -19.90
CA PRO A 829 -81.42 -28.70 -19.22
C PRO A 829 -80.63 -29.45 -18.13
N SER A 830 -81.23 -30.48 -17.55
CA SER A 830 -80.74 -31.22 -16.38
C SER A 830 -80.13 -32.59 -16.74
N ARG A 831 -79.73 -32.83 -17.99
CA ARG A 831 -79.20 -34.15 -18.38
C ARG A 831 -77.75 -34.37 -17.89
N PRO A 832 -77.38 -35.59 -17.46
CA PRO A 832 -76.00 -35.91 -17.11
C PRO A 832 -75.05 -35.65 -18.29
N HIS A 833 -73.89 -35.07 -18.00
CA HIS A 833 -72.89 -34.79 -19.04
C HIS A 833 -71.46 -34.79 -18.50
N GLU A 834 -70.53 -35.04 -19.41
CA GLU A 834 -69.11 -35.18 -19.14
C GLU A 834 -68.32 -34.29 -20.09
N ARG A 835 -67.26 -33.68 -19.57
CA ARG A 835 -66.34 -32.85 -20.35
C ARG A 835 -64.92 -33.19 -19.97
N ALA A 836 -64.02 -33.22 -20.95
CA ALA A 836 -62.59 -33.28 -20.71
C ALA A 836 -61.87 -32.32 -21.64
N GLY A 837 -60.83 -31.66 -21.12
CA GLY A 837 -60.10 -30.64 -21.85
C GLY A 837 -58.64 -30.56 -21.47
N LEU A 838 -57.90 -29.78 -22.26
CA LEU A 838 -56.50 -29.46 -22.02
C LEU A 838 -56.36 -28.01 -21.54
N THR A 839 -55.31 -27.72 -20.79
CA THR A 839 -54.98 -26.37 -20.31
C THR A 839 -53.51 -26.05 -20.51
N PHE A 840 -53.24 -24.78 -20.81
CA PHE A 840 -51.89 -24.23 -20.84
C PHE A 840 -51.88 -22.90 -20.09
N SER A 841 -50.85 -22.65 -19.29
CA SER A 841 -50.78 -21.45 -18.46
C SER A 841 -49.38 -20.89 -18.35
N LEU A 842 -49.32 -19.56 -18.23
CA LEU A 842 -48.10 -18.82 -17.90
C LEU A 842 -48.39 -17.96 -16.68
N GLY A 843 -47.57 -18.11 -15.65
CA GLY A 843 -47.71 -17.43 -14.38
C GLY A 843 -46.42 -16.76 -13.93
N ASN A 844 -46.56 -15.66 -13.20
CA ASN A 844 -45.47 -15.00 -12.52
C ASN A 844 -45.83 -14.78 -11.04
N ALA A 845 -44.79 -14.79 -10.21
CA ALA A 845 -44.88 -14.42 -8.82
C ALA A 845 -43.68 -13.57 -8.44
N GLN A 846 -43.92 -12.44 -7.78
CA GLN A 846 -42.88 -11.66 -7.12
C GLN A 846 -43.14 -11.70 -5.62
N ALA A 847 -42.13 -12.05 -4.84
CA ALA A 847 -42.23 -12.10 -3.38
C ALA A 847 -41.08 -11.35 -2.72
N ASP A 848 -41.41 -10.46 -1.79
CA ASP A 848 -40.48 -9.87 -0.84
C ASP A 848 -40.46 -10.71 0.44
N PHE A 849 -39.27 -10.90 0.99
CA PHE A 849 -39.09 -11.62 2.24
C PHE A 849 -38.64 -10.69 3.36
N GLU A 850 -39.07 -11.02 4.57
CA GLU A 850 -38.69 -10.33 5.79
C GLU A 850 -38.20 -11.34 6.84
N ASP A 851 -37.34 -10.89 7.74
CA ASP A 851 -36.86 -11.65 8.90
C ASP A 851 -37.11 -10.86 10.19
N ARG A 852 -37.98 -11.38 11.05
CA ARG A 852 -38.30 -10.79 12.35
C ARG A 852 -37.08 -10.80 13.29
N ALA A 853 -36.17 -11.77 13.16
CA ALA A 853 -34.93 -11.81 13.95
C ALA A 853 -34.04 -10.59 13.65
N ARG A 854 -33.98 -10.14 12.38
CA ARG A 854 -33.27 -8.91 11.99
C ARG A 854 -33.90 -7.65 12.58
N THR A 855 -35.22 -7.63 12.70
CA THR A 855 -35.94 -6.49 13.29
C THR A 855 -35.72 -6.41 14.80
N ALA A 856 -35.84 -7.55 15.49
CA ALA A 856 -35.46 -7.67 16.90
C ALA A 856 -33.97 -7.31 17.11
N ALA A 857 -33.17 -7.48 16.06
CA ALA A 857 -31.79 -7.07 15.98
C ALA A 857 -31.56 -5.59 15.60
N GLY A 858 -32.54 -4.70 15.76
CA GLY A 858 -32.39 -3.28 15.45
C GLY A 858 -32.00 -2.98 13.99
N ARG A 859 -32.18 -3.94 13.07
CA ARG A 859 -31.91 -3.83 11.64
C ARG A 859 -33.21 -3.79 10.85
N GLY A 860 -33.10 -3.48 9.56
CA GLY A 860 -34.24 -3.55 8.64
C GLY A 860 -34.80 -4.97 8.51
N SER A 861 -36.12 -5.08 8.43
CA SER A 861 -36.83 -6.36 8.32
C SER A 861 -36.68 -7.03 6.96
N ARG A 862 -36.64 -6.25 5.88
CA ARG A 862 -36.57 -6.74 4.49
C ARG A 862 -35.26 -7.46 4.25
N THR A 863 -35.28 -8.64 3.60
CA THR A 863 -34.10 -9.50 3.40
C THR A 863 -33.72 -9.71 1.93
N GLY A 864 -34.71 -9.81 1.05
CA GLY A 864 -34.51 -10.00 -0.38
C GLY A 864 -35.82 -10.19 -1.13
N GLU A 865 -35.72 -10.44 -2.43
CA GLU A 865 -36.84 -10.71 -3.31
C GLU A 865 -36.66 -12.01 -4.13
N LEU A 866 -37.79 -12.58 -4.55
CA LEU A 866 -37.91 -13.66 -5.52
C LEU A 866 -38.75 -13.17 -6.69
N LYS A 867 -38.29 -13.46 -7.91
CA LYS A 867 -39.10 -13.45 -9.13
C LYS A 867 -39.20 -14.88 -9.65
N SER A 868 -40.41 -15.38 -9.76
CA SER A 868 -40.70 -16.72 -10.25
C SER A 868 -41.53 -16.67 -11.52
N GLN A 869 -41.22 -17.56 -12.46
CA GLN A 869 -41.95 -17.80 -13.68
C GLN A 869 -42.36 -19.26 -13.71
N MET A 870 -43.64 -19.53 -13.93
CA MET A 870 -44.20 -20.87 -14.05
C MET A 870 -44.88 -21.04 -15.40
N ALA A 871 -44.58 -22.15 -16.07
CA ALA A 871 -45.32 -22.61 -17.24
C ALA A 871 -45.97 -23.95 -16.91
N THR A 872 -47.25 -24.10 -17.23
CA THR A 872 -48.00 -25.33 -16.96
C THR A 872 -48.66 -25.90 -18.20
N LEU A 873 -48.73 -27.22 -18.25
CA LEU A 873 -49.53 -27.99 -19.20
C LEU A 873 -50.38 -28.96 -18.37
N GLY A 874 -51.69 -28.87 -18.51
CA GLY A 874 -52.62 -29.66 -17.72
C GLY A 874 -53.83 -30.14 -18.49
N GLY A 875 -54.74 -30.79 -17.78
CA GLY A 875 -56.02 -31.22 -18.30
C GLY A 875 -57.05 -31.34 -17.19
N TYR A 876 -58.31 -31.38 -17.56
CA TYR A 876 -59.43 -31.52 -16.64
C TYR A 876 -60.43 -32.55 -17.15
N TYR A 877 -61.17 -33.15 -16.22
CA TYR A 877 -62.32 -34.00 -16.47
C TYR A 877 -63.42 -33.63 -15.47
N THR A 878 -64.59 -33.26 -15.98
CA THR A 878 -65.73 -32.86 -15.17
C THR A 878 -66.94 -33.69 -15.55
N ARG A 879 -67.62 -34.28 -14.55
CA ARG A 879 -68.84 -35.05 -14.74
C ARG A 879 -69.96 -34.45 -13.90
N TYR A 880 -71.10 -34.19 -14.54
CA TYR A 880 -72.32 -33.66 -13.95
C TYR A 880 -73.41 -34.73 -13.94
N ALA A 881 -74.13 -34.82 -12.82
CA ALA A 881 -75.34 -35.61 -12.64
C ALA A 881 -76.59 -34.79 -13.00
N ASP A 882 -77.73 -35.47 -13.08
CA ASP A 882 -79.03 -34.86 -13.33
C ASP A 882 -79.48 -33.84 -12.27
N SER A 883 -79.09 -34.11 -11.02
CA SER A 883 -79.29 -33.23 -9.87
C SER A 883 -78.40 -31.97 -9.87
N GLY A 884 -77.56 -31.79 -10.89
CA GLY A 884 -76.55 -30.73 -10.94
C GLY A 884 -75.32 -30.99 -10.08
N ALA A 885 -75.28 -32.10 -9.33
CA ALA A 885 -74.08 -32.53 -8.62
C ALA A 885 -72.93 -32.79 -9.59
N TYR A 886 -71.70 -32.43 -9.20
CA TYR A 886 -70.54 -32.58 -10.06
C TYR A 886 -69.32 -33.18 -9.34
N VAL A 887 -68.45 -33.79 -10.14
CA VAL A 887 -67.07 -34.12 -9.78
C VAL A 887 -66.16 -33.49 -10.84
N ASP A 888 -65.19 -32.72 -10.41
CA ASP A 888 -64.17 -32.08 -11.22
C ASP A 888 -62.78 -32.59 -10.84
N VAL A 889 -62.02 -33.06 -11.81
CA VAL A 889 -60.64 -33.56 -11.63
C VAL A 889 -59.72 -32.75 -12.53
N VAL A 890 -58.69 -32.14 -11.95
CA VAL A 890 -57.71 -31.31 -12.67
C VAL A 890 -56.30 -31.81 -12.38
N GLY A 891 -55.52 -32.03 -13.43
CA GLY A 891 -54.10 -32.36 -13.33
C GLY A 891 -53.25 -31.36 -14.10
N GLN A 892 -52.07 -31.02 -13.59
CA GLN A 892 -51.10 -30.20 -14.31
C GLN A 892 -49.66 -30.67 -14.07
N LEU A 893 -48.82 -30.53 -15.09
CA LEU A 893 -47.37 -30.57 -15.00
C LEU A 893 -46.85 -29.13 -15.11
N HIS A 894 -45.82 -28.79 -14.35
CA HIS A 894 -45.26 -27.44 -14.37
C HIS A 894 -43.74 -27.40 -14.33
N SER A 895 -43.19 -26.40 -15.01
CA SER A 895 -41.79 -26.01 -14.93
C SER A 895 -41.71 -24.62 -14.30
N VAL A 896 -40.76 -24.43 -13.39
CA VAL A 896 -40.56 -23.17 -12.69
C VAL A 896 -39.12 -22.68 -12.79
N ARG A 897 -38.96 -21.38 -13.00
CA ARG A 897 -37.68 -20.68 -12.93
C ARG A 897 -37.78 -19.57 -11.89
N ASN A 898 -36.92 -19.65 -10.88
CA ASN A 898 -36.79 -18.69 -9.79
C ASN A 898 -35.51 -17.87 -9.97
N ALA A 899 -35.60 -16.57 -9.73
CA ALA A 899 -34.47 -15.66 -9.59
C ALA A 899 -34.57 -14.99 -8.22
N TYR A 900 -33.55 -15.20 -7.39
CA TYR A 900 -33.42 -14.62 -6.05
C TYR A 900 -32.45 -13.45 -6.11
N ASN A 901 -32.73 -12.40 -5.35
CA ASN A 901 -31.82 -11.30 -5.12
C ASN A 901 -31.91 -10.86 -3.65
N ASP A 902 -30.80 -10.86 -2.93
CA ASP A 902 -30.78 -10.41 -1.53
C ASP A 902 -30.54 -8.90 -1.39
N MET A 903 -30.69 -8.36 -0.18
CA MET A 903 -30.50 -6.92 0.08
C MET A 903 -29.07 -6.41 -0.15
N TYR A 904 -28.07 -7.31 -0.19
CA TYR A 904 -26.67 -6.97 -0.42
C TYR A 904 -26.29 -7.11 -1.91
N GLY A 905 -27.23 -7.52 -2.77
CA GLY A 905 -27.04 -7.66 -4.21
C GLY A 905 -26.58 -9.05 -4.65
N ALA A 906 -26.60 -10.05 -3.76
CA ALA A 906 -26.29 -11.42 -4.15
C ALA A 906 -27.46 -12.02 -4.94
N ALA A 907 -27.18 -12.44 -6.18
CA ALA A 907 -28.16 -13.00 -7.09
C ALA A 907 -27.96 -14.51 -7.29
N ALA A 908 -29.05 -15.27 -7.35
CA ALA A 908 -29.02 -16.70 -7.62
C ALA A 908 -30.23 -17.13 -8.47
N THR A 909 -30.09 -18.20 -9.25
CA THR A 909 -31.21 -18.76 -10.02
C THR A 909 -31.41 -20.24 -9.73
N GLN A 910 -32.66 -20.66 -9.77
CA GLN A 910 -33.07 -22.03 -9.48
C GLN A 910 -34.13 -22.47 -10.48
N ARG A 911 -34.07 -23.74 -10.90
CA ARG A 911 -35.08 -24.36 -11.75
C ARG A 911 -35.77 -25.49 -11.00
N GLY A 912 -37.04 -25.71 -11.29
CA GLY A 912 -37.80 -26.82 -10.72
C GLY A 912 -38.81 -27.38 -11.71
N VAL A 913 -39.22 -28.61 -11.46
CA VAL A 913 -40.31 -29.28 -12.16
C VAL A 913 -41.24 -29.92 -11.15
N GLY A 914 -42.52 -29.97 -11.46
CA GLY A 914 -43.51 -30.50 -10.54
C GLY A 914 -44.80 -30.89 -11.23
N TYR A 915 -45.74 -31.33 -10.41
CA TYR A 915 -47.08 -31.68 -10.82
C TYR A 915 -48.08 -31.25 -9.74
N GLY A 916 -49.34 -31.08 -10.16
CA GLY A 916 -50.48 -30.79 -9.29
C GLY A 916 -51.69 -31.62 -9.68
N LEU A 917 -52.50 -31.95 -8.68
CA LEU A 917 -53.75 -32.68 -8.82
C LEU A 917 -54.81 -32.03 -7.94
N SER A 918 -56.03 -31.89 -8.42
CA SER A 918 -57.17 -31.40 -7.65
C SER A 918 -58.40 -32.23 -7.95
N VAL A 919 -59.18 -32.54 -6.91
CA VAL A 919 -60.51 -33.13 -7.01
C VAL A 919 -61.48 -32.24 -6.27
N GLU A 920 -62.53 -31.81 -6.95
CA GLU A 920 -63.59 -30.99 -6.38
C GLU A 920 -64.95 -31.67 -6.60
N VAL A 921 -65.83 -31.55 -5.61
CA VAL A 921 -67.22 -32.00 -5.68
C VAL A 921 -68.13 -30.88 -5.19
N GLY A 922 -69.31 -30.76 -5.79
CA GLY A 922 -70.31 -29.80 -5.37
C GLY A 922 -71.69 -30.19 -5.84
N ARG A 923 -72.73 -29.60 -5.25
CA ARG A 923 -74.12 -29.80 -5.66
C ARG A 923 -74.92 -28.53 -5.42
N PRO A 924 -75.58 -27.96 -6.42
CA PRO A 924 -76.47 -26.82 -6.21
C PRO A 924 -77.84 -27.30 -5.72
N TRP A 925 -78.39 -26.61 -4.72
CA TRP A 925 -79.76 -26.75 -4.24
C TRP A 925 -80.53 -25.45 -4.52
N ALA A 926 -81.64 -25.54 -5.25
CA ALA A 926 -82.55 -24.41 -5.40
C ALA A 926 -83.20 -24.06 -4.06
N LEU A 927 -83.31 -22.77 -3.75
CA LEU A 927 -83.93 -22.28 -2.53
C LEU A 927 -85.41 -21.99 -2.78
N GLY A 928 -86.25 -23.03 -2.67
CA GLY A 928 -87.68 -22.96 -3.00
C GLY A 928 -87.91 -22.57 -4.47
N ASP A 929 -88.96 -21.79 -4.72
CA ASP A 929 -89.27 -21.23 -6.05
C ASP A 929 -88.46 -19.97 -6.38
N SER A 930 -87.50 -19.58 -5.52
CA SER A 930 -86.68 -18.38 -5.72
C SER A 930 -85.55 -18.60 -6.72
N ASP A 931 -85.06 -17.51 -7.30
CA ASP A 931 -83.93 -17.47 -8.25
C ASP A 931 -82.56 -17.71 -7.61
N TRP A 932 -82.53 -18.05 -6.33
CA TRP A 932 -81.33 -18.35 -5.59
C TRP A 932 -81.07 -19.87 -5.50
N SER A 933 -79.79 -20.23 -5.57
CA SER A 933 -79.32 -21.57 -5.26
C SER A 933 -78.14 -21.53 -4.29
N ALA A 934 -78.14 -22.45 -3.33
CA ALA A 934 -77.02 -22.69 -2.43
C ALA A 934 -76.26 -23.94 -2.87
N GLU A 935 -74.95 -23.83 -2.97
CA GLU A 935 -74.07 -24.88 -3.48
C GLU A 935 -72.89 -25.07 -2.53
N PRO A 936 -72.97 -26.00 -1.56
CA PRO A 936 -71.82 -26.45 -0.83
C PRO A 936 -70.87 -27.24 -1.74
N GLN A 937 -69.59 -27.05 -1.48
CA GLN A 937 -68.49 -27.55 -2.28
C GLN A 937 -67.41 -28.11 -1.35
N ALA A 938 -66.72 -29.16 -1.79
CA ALA A 938 -65.54 -29.67 -1.13
C ALA A 938 -64.45 -29.95 -2.16
N GLN A 939 -63.21 -29.63 -1.82
CA GLN A 939 -62.08 -29.83 -2.72
C GLN A 939 -60.85 -30.30 -1.95
N LEU A 940 -60.08 -31.19 -2.56
CA LEU A 940 -58.76 -31.60 -2.11
C LEU A 940 -57.76 -31.40 -3.26
N SER A 941 -56.71 -30.65 -2.99
CA SER A 941 -55.67 -30.32 -3.98
C SER A 941 -54.29 -30.65 -3.45
N TYR A 942 -53.46 -31.28 -4.27
CA TYR A 942 -52.08 -31.64 -3.96
C TYR A 942 -51.15 -31.06 -5.02
N LEU A 943 -50.06 -30.43 -4.60
CA LEU A 943 -49.02 -29.90 -5.48
C LEU A 943 -47.67 -30.35 -4.96
N SER A 944 -46.78 -30.79 -5.85
CA SER A 944 -45.42 -31.17 -5.52
C SER A 944 -44.43 -30.64 -6.54
N THR A 945 -43.35 -30.01 -6.07
CA THR A 945 -42.28 -29.46 -6.90
C THR A 945 -40.92 -29.92 -6.39
N ARG A 946 -40.09 -30.44 -7.29
CA ARG A 946 -38.69 -30.76 -7.02
C ARG A 946 -37.80 -29.72 -7.70
N TYR A 947 -36.99 -29.04 -6.91
CA TYR A 947 -36.06 -28.04 -7.41
C TYR A 947 -34.65 -28.61 -7.54
N ARG A 948 -33.87 -28.07 -8.48
CA ARG A 948 -32.45 -28.37 -8.63
C ARG A 948 -31.65 -27.66 -7.52
N ARG A 949 -30.58 -28.31 -7.06
CA ARG A 949 -29.54 -27.67 -6.25
C ARG A 949 -28.90 -26.52 -7.05
N PHE A 950 -28.50 -25.47 -6.36
CA PHE A 950 -27.80 -24.33 -6.96
C PHE A 950 -26.77 -23.77 -5.98
N ASN A 951 -25.88 -22.91 -6.46
CA ASN A 951 -24.94 -22.16 -5.63
C ASN A 951 -25.23 -20.67 -5.79
N ASP A 952 -25.09 -19.92 -4.71
CA ASP A 952 -24.93 -18.47 -4.78
C ASP A 952 -23.45 -18.08 -4.60
N ALA A 953 -23.15 -16.78 -4.47
CA ALA A 953 -21.78 -16.30 -4.32
C ALA A 953 -21.09 -16.73 -3.02
N ILE A 954 -21.82 -17.29 -2.05
CA ILE A 954 -21.36 -17.54 -0.68
C ILE A 954 -21.50 -19.03 -0.29
N SER A 955 -22.55 -19.73 -0.72
CA SER A 955 -22.77 -21.13 -0.35
C SER A 955 -23.59 -21.94 -1.36
N SER A 956 -23.55 -23.27 -1.19
CA SER A 956 -24.42 -24.21 -1.90
C SER A 956 -25.80 -24.31 -1.22
N VAL A 957 -26.84 -24.48 -2.02
CA VAL A 957 -28.23 -24.61 -1.57
C VAL A 957 -28.84 -25.90 -2.12
N ALA A 958 -29.33 -26.74 -1.22
CA ALA A 958 -29.82 -28.10 -1.52
C ALA A 958 -31.06 -28.47 -0.68
N ALA A 959 -31.52 -29.72 -0.83
CA ALA A 959 -32.73 -30.27 -0.19
C ALA A 959 -34.01 -29.49 -0.50
N LEU A 960 -34.17 -29.08 -1.77
CA LEU A 960 -35.23 -28.20 -2.23
C LEU A 960 -36.38 -29.02 -2.84
N HIS A 961 -37.13 -29.69 -1.98
CA HIS A 961 -38.39 -30.35 -2.35
C HIS A 961 -39.53 -29.72 -1.56
N ASN A 962 -40.64 -29.42 -2.23
CA ASN A 962 -41.78 -28.81 -1.58
C ASN A 962 -43.08 -29.46 -2.05
N ALA A 963 -43.99 -29.72 -1.11
CA ALA A 963 -45.31 -30.26 -1.41
C ALA A 963 -46.36 -29.64 -0.47
N ASP A 964 -47.53 -29.30 -1.00
CA ASP A 964 -48.68 -28.82 -0.24
C ASP A 964 -49.90 -29.69 -0.54
N LEU A 965 -50.65 -30.04 0.50
CA LEU A 965 -51.94 -30.72 0.42
C LEU A 965 -52.97 -29.78 1.07
N ARG A 966 -53.95 -29.34 0.29
CA ARG A 966 -54.90 -28.29 0.67
C ARG A 966 -56.33 -28.80 0.56
N GLY A 967 -57.06 -28.74 1.66
CA GLY A 967 -58.50 -28.97 1.69
C GLY A 967 -59.28 -27.65 1.64
N ARG A 968 -60.43 -27.64 0.96
CA ARG A 968 -61.39 -26.54 0.96
C ARG A 968 -62.79 -27.08 1.21
N LEU A 969 -63.50 -26.43 2.12
CA LEU A 969 -64.95 -26.55 2.28
C LEU A 969 -65.56 -25.19 1.93
N GLY A 970 -66.45 -25.16 0.94
CA GLY A 970 -67.03 -23.94 0.41
C GLY A 970 -68.55 -23.97 0.43
N MET A 971 -69.14 -22.78 0.44
CA MET A 971 -70.55 -22.54 0.15
C MET A 971 -70.62 -21.43 -0.88
N ARG A 972 -71.37 -21.65 -1.96
CA ARG A 972 -71.64 -20.68 -3.00
C ARG A 972 -73.13 -20.38 -3.05
N LEU A 973 -73.49 -19.11 -2.87
CA LEU A 973 -74.88 -18.65 -2.98
C LEU A 973 -75.00 -17.86 -4.28
N ALA A 974 -75.71 -18.41 -5.25
CA ALA A 974 -75.82 -17.85 -6.61
C ALA A 974 -77.26 -17.44 -6.89
N TRP A 975 -77.44 -16.23 -7.38
CA TRP A 975 -78.69 -15.74 -7.99
C TRP A 975 -78.60 -15.89 -9.51
N ARG A 976 -79.68 -16.36 -10.13
CA ARG A 976 -79.78 -16.56 -11.57
C ARG A 976 -81.06 -15.93 -12.10
N ASP A 977 -80.96 -15.08 -13.12
CA ASP A 977 -82.15 -14.55 -13.77
C ASP A 977 -82.92 -15.66 -14.52
N ARG A 978 -84.16 -15.95 -14.07
CA ARG A 978 -85.07 -16.91 -14.72
C ARG A 978 -86.05 -16.26 -15.72
N GLN A 979 -86.09 -14.93 -15.85
CA GLN A 979 -87.04 -14.26 -16.75
C GLN A 979 -86.55 -14.22 -18.21
N ALA A 980 -86.66 -15.35 -18.91
CA ALA A 980 -86.76 -15.36 -20.38
C ALA A 980 -87.66 -16.51 -20.89
N SER A 981 -88.66 -16.93 -20.12
CA SER A 981 -89.66 -17.91 -20.56
C SER A 981 -91.05 -17.44 -20.14
N GLY A 982 -91.59 -16.43 -20.84
CA GLY A 982 -92.94 -15.95 -20.53
C GLY A 982 -93.63 -15.11 -21.60
N SER A 983 -93.00 -14.77 -22.73
CA SER A 983 -93.66 -14.01 -23.80
C SER A 983 -93.24 -14.52 -25.17
N ALA A 984 -94.18 -15.10 -25.90
CA ALA A 984 -94.02 -15.54 -27.29
C ALA A 984 -93.84 -14.35 -28.24
N ARG A 985 -92.67 -13.68 -28.24
CA ARG A 985 -92.16 -12.83 -29.33
C ARG A 985 -90.73 -12.30 -29.08
N SER A 986 -89.75 -13.17 -28.96
CA SER A 986 -88.37 -12.87 -29.37
C SER A 986 -87.56 -14.15 -29.48
N SER A 987 -86.98 -14.39 -30.65
CA SER A 987 -86.08 -15.51 -30.97
C SER A 987 -84.69 -15.42 -30.31
N ASP A 988 -84.59 -14.79 -29.13
CA ASP A 988 -83.34 -14.53 -28.43
C ASP A 988 -83.43 -14.92 -26.94
N PRO A 989 -83.13 -16.18 -26.58
CA PRO A 989 -83.09 -16.59 -25.19
C PRO A 989 -81.78 -16.10 -24.55
N LYS A 990 -81.79 -14.88 -23.99
CA LYS A 990 -80.69 -14.39 -23.15
C LYS A 990 -80.27 -15.45 -22.12
N ALA A 991 -79.02 -15.88 -22.23
CA ALA A 991 -78.08 -16.13 -21.13
C ALA A 991 -78.56 -15.82 -19.71
N SER A 992 -78.59 -16.75 -18.75
CA SER A 992 -78.82 -16.39 -17.34
C SER A 992 -77.63 -15.60 -16.79
N ASP A 993 -77.77 -14.28 -16.67
CA ASP A 993 -76.84 -13.46 -15.88
C ASP A 993 -76.84 -13.99 -14.44
N THR A 994 -75.65 -14.10 -13.87
CA THR A 994 -75.46 -14.74 -12.56
C THR A 994 -74.64 -13.84 -11.68
N PHE A 995 -75.10 -13.67 -10.45
CA PHE A 995 -74.34 -13.01 -9.39
C PHE A 995 -74.21 -13.96 -8.21
N TYR A 996 -73.03 -14.05 -7.61
CA TYR A 996 -72.78 -15.02 -6.56
C TYR A 996 -71.89 -14.51 -5.44
N PHE A 997 -72.14 -15.04 -4.24
CA PHE A 997 -71.29 -14.92 -3.07
C PHE A 997 -70.64 -16.27 -2.77
N THR A 998 -69.39 -16.26 -2.32
CA THR A 998 -68.70 -17.46 -1.86
C THR A 998 -68.18 -17.28 -0.45
N ALA A 999 -68.27 -18.34 0.36
CA ALA A 999 -67.63 -18.44 1.65
C ALA A 999 -66.88 -19.78 1.72
N ASN A 1000 -65.57 -19.72 1.90
CA ASN A 1000 -64.67 -20.87 1.87
C ASN A 1000 -63.87 -20.95 3.16
N LEU A 1001 -63.70 -22.16 3.68
CA LEU A 1001 -62.75 -22.51 4.72
C LEU A 1001 -61.67 -23.40 4.12
N LEU A 1002 -60.43 -22.96 4.16
CA LEU A 1002 -59.28 -23.66 3.60
C LEU A 1002 -58.32 -24.09 4.70
N HIS A 1003 -57.72 -25.26 4.52
CA HIS A 1003 -56.68 -25.79 5.41
C HIS A 1003 -55.55 -26.42 4.60
N SER A 1004 -54.30 -26.04 4.91
CA SER A 1004 -53.10 -26.69 4.37
C SER A 1004 -52.56 -27.71 5.38
N PHE A 1005 -52.58 -28.98 5.00
CA PHE A 1005 -52.09 -30.09 5.81
C PHE A 1005 -50.55 -30.20 5.78
N LYS A 1006 -49.90 -29.64 4.74
CA LYS A 1006 -48.44 -29.60 4.58
C LYS A 1006 -47.99 -28.17 4.31
N ALA A 1007 -47.34 -27.58 5.30
CA ALA A 1007 -47.04 -26.15 5.34
C ALA A 1007 -45.64 -25.85 5.91
N ASP A 1008 -44.74 -26.85 5.83
CA ASP A 1008 -43.37 -26.74 6.30
C ASP A 1008 -42.46 -26.66 5.08
N HIS A 1009 -41.59 -25.65 5.07
CA HIS A 1009 -40.67 -25.35 3.98
C HIS A 1009 -39.25 -25.35 4.53
N GLY A 1010 -38.29 -25.80 3.73
CA GLY A 1010 -36.90 -25.85 4.18
C GLY A 1010 -35.90 -25.99 3.06
N ALA A 1011 -34.66 -25.66 3.40
CA ALA A 1011 -33.50 -25.78 2.54
C ALA A 1011 -32.27 -26.12 3.39
N VAL A 1012 -31.29 -26.78 2.78
CA VAL A 1012 -29.95 -26.96 3.36
C VAL A 1012 -29.02 -25.96 2.69
N ILE A 1013 -28.46 -25.03 3.48
CA ILE A 1013 -27.69 -23.88 3.01
C ILE A 1013 -26.29 -23.97 3.62
N GLY A 1014 -25.27 -24.24 2.79
CA GLY A 1014 -23.90 -24.49 3.26
C GLY A 1014 -23.81 -25.63 4.29
N GLY A 1015 -24.66 -26.65 4.15
CA GLY A 1015 -24.75 -27.76 5.12
C GLY A 1015 -25.66 -27.51 6.32
N THR A 1016 -26.16 -26.28 6.51
CA THR A 1016 -27.09 -25.96 7.62
C THR A 1016 -28.55 -26.13 7.18
N PRO A 1017 -29.33 -27.05 7.80
CA PRO A 1017 -30.76 -27.16 7.54
C PRO A 1017 -31.50 -25.98 8.18
N VAL A 1018 -32.26 -25.25 7.39
CA VAL A 1018 -33.13 -24.15 7.84
C VAL A 1018 -34.54 -24.41 7.35
N GLY A 1019 -35.53 -24.23 8.22
CA GLY A 1019 -36.93 -24.42 7.86
C GLY A 1019 -37.89 -23.48 8.56
N GLU A 1020 -39.00 -23.21 7.89
CA GLU A 1020 -40.09 -22.35 8.34
C GLU A 1020 -41.43 -23.04 8.13
N SER A 1021 -42.37 -22.80 9.03
CA SER A 1021 -43.76 -23.26 8.90
C SER A 1021 -44.67 -22.05 8.77
N LEU A 1022 -45.84 -22.21 8.17
CA LEU A 1022 -46.84 -21.14 8.18
C LEU A 1022 -47.37 -20.91 9.60
N ALA A 1023 -47.44 -19.65 10.04
CA ALA A 1023 -47.91 -19.30 11.38
C ALA A 1023 -49.34 -19.81 11.66
N ARG A 1024 -50.21 -19.81 10.63
CA ARG A 1024 -51.57 -20.37 10.66
C ARG A 1024 -51.83 -21.15 9.38
N LYS A 1025 -52.31 -22.39 9.53
CA LYS A 1025 -52.57 -23.32 8.42
C LYS A 1025 -54.03 -23.31 7.93
N THR A 1026 -54.94 -22.65 8.66
CA THR A 1026 -56.37 -22.55 8.33
C THR A 1026 -56.77 -21.09 8.09
N TRP A 1027 -57.50 -20.82 7.00
CA TRP A 1027 -57.99 -19.48 6.66
C TRP A 1027 -59.37 -19.51 6.03
N ALA A 1028 -60.11 -18.41 6.18
CA ALA A 1028 -61.36 -18.19 5.49
C ALA A 1028 -61.13 -17.32 4.24
N GLU A 1029 -61.87 -17.58 3.18
CA GLU A 1029 -61.94 -16.78 1.96
C GLU A 1029 -63.40 -16.42 1.69
N LEU A 1030 -63.67 -15.13 1.52
CA LEU A 1030 -64.99 -14.60 1.13
C LEU A 1030 -64.86 -13.98 -0.26
N GLY A 1031 -65.82 -14.26 -1.14
CA GLY A 1031 -65.79 -13.75 -2.49
C GLY A 1031 -67.14 -13.26 -2.99
N ILE A 1032 -67.06 -12.38 -3.98
CA ILE A 1032 -68.19 -11.92 -4.79
C ILE A 1032 -67.80 -12.07 -6.26
N GLY A 1033 -68.76 -12.41 -7.11
CA GLY A 1033 -68.49 -12.51 -8.53
C GLY A 1033 -69.76 -12.62 -9.35
N GLY A 1034 -69.59 -12.70 -10.65
CA GLY A 1034 -70.70 -12.85 -11.56
C GLY A 1034 -70.29 -13.30 -12.95
N GLN A 1035 -71.30 -13.57 -13.75
CA GLN A 1035 -71.20 -13.89 -15.16
C GLN A 1035 -72.20 -13.06 -15.94
N TYR A 1036 -71.75 -12.50 -17.05
CA TYR A 1036 -72.53 -11.69 -17.97
C TYR A 1036 -72.41 -12.25 -19.39
N GLN A 1037 -73.52 -12.33 -20.12
CA GLN A 1037 -73.52 -12.74 -21.51
C GLN A 1037 -73.16 -11.57 -22.43
N LEU A 1038 -72.04 -11.67 -23.16
CA LEU A 1038 -71.65 -10.66 -24.15
C LEU A 1038 -72.32 -10.90 -25.51
N GLN A 1039 -72.38 -12.17 -25.93
CA GLN A 1039 -73.02 -12.62 -27.17
C GLN A 1039 -73.65 -14.01 -26.94
N ARG A 1040 -74.42 -14.52 -27.91
CA ARG A 1040 -75.08 -15.84 -27.80
C ARG A 1040 -74.11 -16.96 -27.37
N THR A 1041 -72.88 -16.95 -27.88
CA THR A 1041 -71.86 -17.96 -27.62
C THR A 1041 -70.72 -17.49 -26.71
N VAL A 1042 -70.70 -16.22 -26.27
CA VAL A 1042 -69.58 -15.62 -25.53
C VAL A 1042 -70.01 -15.05 -24.18
N HIS A 1043 -69.31 -15.45 -23.13
CA HIS A 1043 -69.55 -15.03 -21.75
C HIS A 1043 -68.32 -14.42 -21.11
N LEU A 1044 -68.54 -13.37 -20.33
CA LEU A 1044 -67.56 -12.78 -19.42
C LEU A 1044 -67.92 -13.21 -18.00
N TYR A 1045 -66.95 -13.73 -17.25
CA TYR A 1045 -67.12 -14.05 -15.83
C TYR A 1045 -65.94 -13.53 -15.02
N GLY A 1046 -66.13 -13.39 -13.72
CA GLY A 1046 -65.05 -12.96 -12.85
C GLY A 1046 -65.51 -12.74 -11.42
N GLY A 1047 -64.55 -12.48 -10.55
CA GLY A 1047 -64.84 -12.23 -9.15
C GLY A 1047 -63.67 -11.66 -8.37
N LEU A 1048 -63.98 -11.15 -7.19
CA LEU A 1048 -63.04 -10.64 -6.21
C LEU A 1048 -63.14 -11.48 -4.94
N GLN A 1049 -62.01 -11.77 -4.33
CA GLN A 1049 -61.90 -12.59 -3.13
C GLN A 1049 -60.99 -11.92 -2.10
N TYR A 1050 -61.40 -11.99 -0.85
CA TYR A 1050 -60.61 -11.60 0.31
C TYR A 1050 -60.38 -12.81 1.20
N GLN A 1051 -59.13 -13.06 1.56
CA GLN A 1051 -58.75 -14.18 2.44
C GLN A 1051 -58.05 -13.70 3.71
N ARG A 1052 -58.35 -14.36 4.84
CA ARG A 1052 -57.73 -14.10 6.15
C ARG A 1052 -57.62 -15.35 7.02
N SER A 1053 -56.49 -15.54 7.70
CA SER A 1053 -56.30 -16.62 8.69
C SER A 1053 -57.30 -16.56 9.84
N LEU A 1054 -57.75 -17.71 10.33
CA LEU A 1054 -58.57 -17.77 11.56
C LEU A 1054 -57.69 -17.56 12.80
N GLY A 1055 -58.14 -16.72 13.74
CA GLY A 1055 -57.42 -16.44 14.99
C GLY A 1055 -56.20 -15.50 14.86
N GLY A 1056 -56.19 -14.59 13.88
CA GLY A 1056 -55.12 -13.60 13.71
C GLY A 1056 -55.11 -12.89 12.35
N SER A 1057 -53.98 -12.28 12.00
CA SER A 1057 -53.73 -11.64 10.68
C SER A 1057 -52.53 -12.21 9.94
N SER A 1058 -52.04 -13.39 10.34
CA SER A 1058 -50.84 -14.03 9.81
C SER A 1058 -50.95 -14.46 8.35
N ARG A 1059 -52.16 -14.56 7.81
CA ARG A 1059 -52.40 -14.66 6.36
C ARG A 1059 -53.46 -13.63 6.00
N ARG A 1060 -53.19 -12.80 5.00
CA ARG A 1060 -54.15 -11.85 4.44
C ARG A 1060 -53.89 -11.67 2.95
N GLY A 1061 -54.93 -11.72 2.14
CA GLY A 1061 -54.78 -11.46 0.72
C GLY A 1061 -56.05 -10.97 0.06
N VAL A 1062 -55.87 -10.31 -1.08
CA VAL A 1062 -56.96 -9.96 -1.99
C VAL A 1062 -56.58 -10.46 -3.37
N SER A 1063 -57.54 -11.03 -4.08
CA SER A 1063 -57.34 -11.48 -5.45
C SER A 1063 -58.56 -11.25 -6.30
N GLY A 1064 -58.32 -11.09 -7.60
CA GLY A 1064 -59.36 -10.99 -8.60
C GLY A 1064 -59.05 -11.87 -9.79
N GLU A 1065 -60.10 -12.33 -10.46
CA GLU A 1065 -59.98 -13.01 -11.73
C GLU A 1065 -61.04 -12.52 -12.70
N VAL A 1066 -60.70 -12.58 -13.99
CA VAL A 1066 -61.60 -12.32 -15.10
C VAL A 1066 -61.36 -13.38 -16.16
N GLY A 1067 -62.43 -13.90 -16.72
CA GLY A 1067 -62.37 -14.92 -17.76
C GLY A 1067 -63.41 -14.71 -18.84
N LEU A 1068 -63.06 -15.19 -20.03
CA LEU A 1068 -63.92 -15.24 -21.19
C LEU A 1068 -64.11 -16.69 -21.58
N ARG A 1069 -65.34 -17.04 -21.94
CA ARG A 1069 -65.73 -18.37 -22.42
C ARG A 1069 -66.48 -18.23 -23.73
N ALA A 1070 -66.08 -19.01 -24.73
CA ALA A 1070 -66.72 -19.08 -26.02
C ALA A 1070 -67.09 -20.52 -26.38
N ARG A 1071 -68.30 -20.70 -26.90
CA ARG A 1071 -68.84 -21.97 -27.40
C ARG A 1071 -68.77 -21.99 -28.93
N TRP A 1072 -68.46 -23.15 -29.50
CA TRP A 1072 -68.44 -23.37 -30.95
C TRP A 1072 -68.90 -24.78 -31.33
#